data_AF-A0A931UZ04-F1
#
_entry.id   AF-A0A931UZ04-F1
#
_cell.length_a   1.000
_cell.length_b   1.000
_cell.length_c   1.000
_cell.angle_alpha   90.00
_cell.angle_beta   90.00
_cell.angle_gamma   90.00
#
_symmetry.space_group_name_H-M   'P 1'
#
loop_
_entity.id
_entity.type
_entity.pdbx_description
1 polymer ?
#
loop_
_entity_poly.entity_id
_entity_poly.type
_entity_poly.pdbx_seq_one_letter_code
_entity_poly.pdbx_strand_id
1 'polypeptide(L)'
;MTDSGSARRARRAWDDVLLATVASMAMIAQQVAGKATRDALFLTQFSVQRLPDMMIAGAAVSFGAAIWAARALARHGPRKVVRAAFTASAAAFAAEFAISWVSQRSIALIVYAHMALFGATLISLFWSLVNERFDPHAAKPAVARIAAGGTLGGVLGGAIGWNIASWTSVRGMLVALAVLNLVALAAVARMSERRVSAPSLAPSKPPEPVAIGSGLRAMRAEPYLLTLGAMVAVLALVEALVDWSFAAQARDRFVTGRSLMAFFSAFHMVVSILTFAAQAMLSRRSLERFGLAGTMMAAPLVVAMLAGAAIDTPGLFAIVVLRGGEAVLANSLWRSAYELLYTPVAQEKKRPTKTLIDVGCDRLGTLLGAGLVIVTLRLGVATVAVLVLVLVFAAMAIVLARLLQSGYVAALEESLRTGAVRVEGPEVFELTTRRTIRASRLRAPIASPPPTPPPPPAPPSDQAAAEGDRLLAAIADLRSRERRRIQRVLCAADDDPRLAPFVLPLLGRADVRSEAVAWLRRLAPRITGQLVDALVDPATDPDVQRRIPRVLRAAGSQVAVDGLVRALADDRFEVRYECGLSLARMVERDPSLAVASEPIVAAVRRELAVERRILEAEPALDLLDDDGDGPLFDPGLRDRASRGLEHVFTILALMLDREQLRTAFRALVAGDDALRGTALEYLENVLPGEMRDALWPYVTGAHRPTRRGARSAQEVLAELLRAEGPLSALRGRRESLA
;
A
#
# COMPACT_ATOMS: atom_id res chain seq x y z
N MET A 1 -2.62 -43.37 -11.74
CA MET A 1 -1.30 -43.11 -11.10
C MET A 1 -0.98 -41.62 -10.85
N THR A 2 -1.90 -40.67 -11.07
CA THR A 2 -1.65 -39.22 -10.97
C THR A 2 -1.92 -38.60 -9.59
N ASP A 3 -2.63 -39.31 -8.69
CA ASP A 3 -3.08 -38.76 -7.40
C ASP A 3 -2.03 -38.85 -6.27
N SER A 4 -1.03 -39.72 -6.40
CA SER A 4 0.03 -39.85 -5.38
C SER A 4 1.07 -38.71 -5.40
N GLY A 5 1.09 -37.92 -6.47
CA GLY A 5 2.03 -36.81 -6.66
C GLY A 5 1.53 -35.47 -6.12
N SER A 6 0.22 -35.20 -6.23
CA SER A 6 -0.44 -34.03 -5.63
C SER A 6 -0.37 -34.09 -4.11
N ALA A 7 -0.74 -35.23 -3.51
CA ALA A 7 -0.71 -35.45 -2.06
C ALA A 7 0.71 -35.35 -1.46
N ARG A 8 1.73 -35.89 -2.15
CA ARG A 8 3.13 -35.76 -1.73
C ARG A 8 3.66 -34.33 -1.83
N ARG A 9 3.24 -33.56 -2.84
CA ARG A 9 3.59 -32.14 -2.98
C ARG A 9 2.95 -31.30 -1.89
N ALA A 10 1.67 -31.53 -1.60
CA ALA A 10 0.97 -30.84 -0.52
C ALA A 10 1.63 -31.13 0.84
N ARG A 11 1.92 -32.40 1.17
CA ARG A 11 2.61 -32.76 2.42
C ARG A 11 3.98 -32.07 2.57
N ARG A 12 4.81 -32.09 1.52
CA ARG A 12 6.12 -31.42 1.55
C ARG A 12 6.02 -29.90 1.74
N ALA A 13 5.00 -29.26 1.17
CA ALA A 13 4.77 -27.84 1.38
C ALA A 13 4.46 -27.53 2.85
N TRP A 14 3.63 -28.36 3.50
CA TRP A 14 3.35 -28.25 4.93
C TRP A 14 4.60 -28.50 5.79
N ASP A 15 5.43 -29.47 5.42
CA ASP A 15 6.69 -29.77 6.11
C ASP A 15 7.65 -28.57 6.05
N ASP A 16 7.79 -27.92 4.89
CA ASP A 16 8.65 -26.73 4.74
C ASP A 16 8.14 -25.54 5.58
N VAL A 17 6.82 -25.36 5.72
CA VAL A 17 6.23 -24.33 6.59
C VAL A 17 6.51 -24.64 8.06
N LEU A 18 6.37 -25.90 8.48
CA LEU A 18 6.66 -26.32 9.84
C LEU A 18 8.15 -26.12 10.18
N LEU A 19 9.05 -26.55 9.28
CA LEU A 19 10.49 -26.36 9.45
C LEU A 19 10.86 -24.87 9.53
N ALA A 20 10.30 -24.03 8.67
CA ALA A 20 10.50 -22.58 8.74
C ALA A 20 9.97 -21.98 10.05
N THR A 21 8.83 -22.48 10.55
CA THR A 21 8.25 -22.06 11.83
C THR A 21 9.14 -22.44 13.01
N VAL A 22 9.66 -23.67 13.03
CA VAL A 22 10.62 -24.14 14.05
C VAL A 22 11.93 -23.35 13.98
N ALA A 23 12.45 -23.10 12.78
CA ALA A 23 13.64 -22.29 12.59
C ALA A 23 13.44 -20.86 13.12
N SER A 24 12.31 -20.22 12.79
CA SER A 24 11.96 -18.89 13.29
C SER A 24 11.85 -18.87 14.81
N MET A 25 11.14 -19.84 15.39
CA MET A 25 10.97 -19.97 16.83
C MET A 25 12.31 -20.14 17.56
N ALA A 26 13.14 -21.10 17.14
CA ALA A 26 14.43 -21.36 17.77
C ALA A 26 15.42 -20.19 17.60
N MET A 27 15.43 -19.55 16.42
CA MET A 27 16.25 -18.36 16.17
C MET A 27 15.85 -17.21 17.09
N ILE A 28 14.57 -16.85 17.17
CA ILE A 28 14.15 -15.73 18.03
C ILE A 28 14.31 -16.08 19.51
N ALA A 29 14.08 -17.33 19.92
CA ALA A 29 14.38 -17.78 21.28
C ALA A 29 15.86 -17.59 21.63
N GLN A 30 16.77 -17.99 20.73
CA GLN A 30 18.20 -17.77 20.88
C GLN A 30 18.53 -16.28 20.97
N GLN A 31 17.91 -15.43 20.15
CA GLN A 31 18.17 -13.99 20.15
C GLN A 31 17.76 -13.32 21.47
N VAL A 32 16.56 -13.66 21.97
CA VAL A 32 16.04 -13.11 23.22
C VAL A 32 16.86 -13.58 24.42
N ALA A 33 17.09 -14.89 24.54
CA ALA A 33 17.94 -15.45 25.58
C ALA A 33 19.39 -14.93 25.50
N GLY A 34 19.91 -14.76 24.28
CA GLY A 34 21.25 -14.27 24.00
C GLY A 34 21.44 -12.81 24.43
N LYS A 35 20.45 -11.94 24.20
CA LYS A 35 20.49 -10.54 24.67
C LYS A 35 20.58 -10.48 26.20
N ALA A 36 19.73 -11.23 26.91
CA ALA A 36 19.78 -11.31 28.37
C ALA A 36 21.12 -11.86 28.89
N THR A 37 21.66 -12.89 28.23
CA THR A 37 22.96 -13.50 28.59
C THR A 37 24.12 -12.53 28.37
N ARG A 38 24.13 -11.86 27.21
CA ARG A 38 25.12 -10.85 26.84
C ARG A 38 25.17 -9.74 27.88
N ASP A 39 24.02 -9.16 28.20
CA ASP A 39 23.94 -8.00 29.11
C ASP A 39 24.34 -8.41 30.53
N ALA A 40 23.90 -9.59 30.99
CA ALA A 40 24.31 -10.14 32.28
C ALA A 40 25.82 -10.43 32.34
N LEU A 41 26.41 -11.07 31.33
CA LEU A 41 27.86 -11.34 31.27
C LEU A 41 28.66 -10.05 31.30
N PHE A 42 28.28 -9.08 30.47
CA PHE A 42 28.98 -7.81 30.37
C PHE A 42 28.93 -7.02 31.68
N LEU A 43 27.74 -6.81 32.25
CA LEU A 43 27.56 -6.04 33.48
C LEU A 43 28.13 -6.74 34.73
N THR A 44 28.34 -8.06 34.68
CA THR A 44 29.02 -8.77 35.76
C THR A 44 30.52 -8.49 35.76
N GLN A 45 31.14 -8.33 34.59
CA GLN A 45 32.59 -8.26 34.41
C GLN A 45 33.11 -6.83 34.22
N PHE A 46 32.28 -5.95 33.69
CA PHE A 46 32.60 -4.56 33.39
C PHE A 46 31.63 -3.62 34.10
N SER A 47 32.11 -2.41 34.37
CA SER A 47 31.26 -1.37 34.95
C SER A 47 30.28 -0.83 33.90
N VAL A 48 29.11 -0.35 34.35
CA VAL A 48 28.08 0.17 33.44
C VAL A 48 28.55 1.40 32.65
N GLN A 49 29.56 2.13 33.14
CA GLN A 49 30.13 3.26 32.39
C GLN A 49 30.83 2.83 31.10
N ARG A 50 31.23 1.55 30.98
CA ARG A 50 31.86 0.98 29.76
C ARG A 50 30.85 0.39 28.79
N LEU A 51 29.57 0.30 29.15
CA LEU A 51 28.52 -0.22 28.28
C LEU A 51 28.37 0.59 26.97
N PRO A 52 28.39 1.94 26.98
CA PRO A 52 28.31 2.71 25.74
C PRO A 52 29.44 2.40 24.75
N ASP A 53 30.66 2.12 25.22
CA ASP A 53 31.78 1.74 24.35
C ASP A 53 31.45 0.45 23.57
N MET A 54 30.85 -0.53 24.24
CA MET A 54 30.42 -1.77 23.59
C MET A 54 29.18 -1.59 22.72
N MET A 55 28.30 -0.64 23.03
CA MET A 55 27.18 -0.30 22.14
C MET A 55 27.70 0.29 20.81
N ILE A 56 28.69 1.18 20.87
CA ILE A 56 29.35 1.74 19.67
C ILE A 56 30.07 0.64 18.89
N ALA A 57 30.88 -0.19 19.57
CA ALA A 57 31.58 -1.29 18.92
C ALA A 57 30.61 -2.29 18.28
N GLY A 58 29.54 -2.66 19.00
CA GLY A 58 28.48 -3.51 18.50
C GLY A 58 27.75 -2.92 17.29
N ALA A 59 27.42 -1.62 17.33
CA ALA A 59 26.79 -0.94 16.20
C ALA A 59 27.67 -0.97 14.94
N ALA A 60 28.97 -0.74 15.08
CA ALA A 60 29.94 -0.84 13.98
C ALA A 60 30.03 -2.26 13.43
N VAL A 61 30.11 -3.27 14.31
CA VAL A 61 30.12 -4.70 13.93
C VAL A 61 28.85 -5.08 13.18
N SER A 62 27.66 -4.74 13.70
CA SER A 62 26.37 -5.01 13.06
C SER A 62 26.24 -4.33 11.69
N PHE A 63 26.72 -3.09 11.55
CA PHE A 63 26.70 -2.37 10.28
C PHE A 63 27.59 -3.06 9.24
N GLY A 64 28.81 -3.45 9.62
CA GLY A 64 29.69 -4.26 8.78
C GLY A 64 29.08 -5.60 8.39
N ALA A 65 28.43 -6.28 9.35
CA ALA A 65 27.74 -7.55 9.15
C ALA A 65 26.62 -7.46 8.11
N ALA A 66 25.81 -6.40 8.16
CA ALA A 66 24.72 -6.20 7.22
C ALA A 66 25.24 -5.94 5.80
N ILE A 67 26.30 -5.14 5.64
CA ILE A 67 26.94 -4.92 4.34
C ILE A 67 27.51 -6.23 3.80
N TRP A 68 28.19 -6.99 4.65
CA TRP A 68 28.71 -8.31 4.27
C TRP A 68 27.59 -9.25 3.84
N ALA A 69 26.51 -9.34 4.62
CA ALA A 69 25.38 -10.22 4.34
C ALA A 69 24.69 -9.85 3.02
N ALA A 70 24.48 -8.55 2.75
CA ALA A 70 23.92 -8.08 1.49
C ALA A 70 24.79 -8.49 0.29
N ARG A 71 26.11 -8.33 0.39
CA ARG A 71 27.07 -8.75 -0.67
C ARG A 71 27.13 -10.27 -0.83
N ALA A 72 27.11 -11.01 0.28
CA ALA A 72 27.15 -12.46 0.27
C ALA A 72 25.88 -13.04 -0.36
N LEU A 73 24.70 -12.49 -0.03
CA LEU A 73 23.41 -12.84 -0.62
C LEU A 73 23.42 -12.66 -2.14
N ALA A 74 23.92 -11.52 -2.62
CA ALA A 74 24.00 -11.23 -4.06
C ALA A 74 24.93 -12.20 -4.81
N ARG A 75 26.03 -12.64 -4.18
CA ARG A 75 27.03 -13.52 -4.80
C ARG A 75 26.70 -15.01 -4.73
N HIS A 76 26.17 -15.49 -3.61
CA HIS A 76 26.07 -16.93 -3.32
C HIS A 76 24.64 -17.42 -3.12
N GLY A 77 23.65 -16.52 -3.11
CA GLY A 77 22.24 -16.83 -2.89
C GLY A 77 21.88 -17.07 -1.41
N PRO A 78 20.60 -16.87 -1.02
CA PRO A 78 20.16 -16.96 0.38
C PRO A 78 20.46 -18.29 1.06
N ARG A 79 20.14 -19.42 0.43
CA ARG A 79 20.32 -20.75 1.05
C ARG A 79 21.74 -21.03 1.54
N LYS A 80 22.77 -20.76 0.72
CA LYS A 80 24.17 -21.02 1.08
C LYS A 80 24.63 -20.08 2.20
N VAL A 81 24.29 -18.80 2.08
CA VAL A 81 24.69 -17.77 3.04
C VAL A 81 24.05 -17.99 4.40
N VAL A 82 22.75 -18.31 4.44
CA VAL A 82 22.02 -18.57 5.69
C VAL A 82 22.62 -19.77 6.42
N ARG A 83 22.84 -20.88 5.71
CA ARG A 83 23.46 -22.09 6.30
C ARG A 83 24.85 -21.80 6.83
N ALA A 84 25.69 -21.14 6.02
CA ALA A 84 27.04 -20.77 6.43
C ALA A 84 27.02 -19.88 7.68
N ALA A 85 26.12 -18.89 7.75
CA ALA A 85 25.99 -18.00 8.89
C ALA A 85 25.53 -18.74 10.16
N PHE A 86 24.54 -19.62 10.08
CA PHE A 86 24.11 -20.43 11.22
C PHE A 86 25.19 -21.42 11.68
N THR A 87 25.94 -22.03 10.76
CA THR A 87 27.08 -22.90 11.09
C THR A 87 28.21 -22.11 11.75
N ALA A 88 28.54 -20.92 11.24
CA ALA A 88 29.54 -20.05 11.84
C ALA A 88 29.13 -19.59 13.25
N SER A 89 27.86 -19.22 13.45
CA SER A 89 27.28 -18.92 14.76
C SER A 89 27.36 -20.12 15.72
N ALA A 90 27.05 -21.34 15.25
CA ALA A 90 27.16 -22.55 16.06
C ALA A 90 28.61 -22.83 16.51
N ALA A 91 29.57 -22.69 15.59
CA ALA A 91 30.98 -22.84 15.88
C ALA A 91 31.47 -21.76 16.86
N ALA A 92 31.00 -20.52 16.71
CA ALA A 92 31.30 -19.43 17.63
C ALA A 92 30.80 -19.74 19.05
N PHE A 93 29.56 -20.24 19.22
CA PHE A 93 29.07 -20.66 20.53
C PHE A 93 29.88 -21.80 21.16
N ALA A 94 30.36 -22.76 20.37
CA ALA A 94 31.23 -23.83 20.86
C ALA A 94 32.60 -23.28 21.33
N ALA A 95 33.19 -22.37 20.55
CA ALA A 95 34.43 -21.70 20.94
C ALA A 95 34.25 -20.82 22.19
N GLU A 96 33.14 -20.09 22.26
CA GLU A 96 32.73 -19.29 23.42
C GLU A 96 32.58 -20.13 24.69
N PHE A 97 31.93 -21.30 24.57
CA PHE A 97 31.84 -22.23 25.69
C PHE A 97 33.23 -22.67 26.17
N ALA A 98 34.15 -23.01 25.27
CA ALA A 98 35.53 -23.37 25.62
C ALA A 98 36.28 -22.20 26.28
N ILE A 99 36.21 -21.00 25.70
CA ILE A 99 36.86 -19.78 26.22
C ILE A 99 36.30 -19.38 27.59
N SER A 100 35.02 -19.69 27.86
CA SER A 100 34.39 -19.40 29.15
C SER A 100 35.05 -20.12 30.33
N TRP A 101 35.82 -21.19 30.09
CA TRP A 101 36.63 -21.86 31.11
C TRP A 101 37.95 -21.13 31.41
N VAL A 102 38.44 -20.32 30.47
CA VAL A 102 39.74 -19.67 30.55
C VAL A 102 39.61 -18.24 31.08
N SER A 103 38.70 -17.43 30.52
CA SER A 103 38.59 -16.01 30.86
C SER A 103 37.15 -15.50 30.82
N GLN A 104 36.65 -15.09 32.00
CA GLN A 104 35.32 -14.50 32.17
C GLN A 104 35.20 -13.10 31.54
N ARG A 105 36.28 -12.32 31.50
CA ARG A 105 36.29 -11.00 30.85
C ARG A 105 36.24 -11.11 29.32
N SER A 106 37.02 -12.03 28.75
CA SER A 106 37.07 -12.21 27.29
C SER A 106 35.73 -12.71 26.76
N ILE A 107 35.10 -13.66 27.46
CA ILE A 107 33.80 -14.20 27.02
C ILE A 107 32.69 -13.14 27.01
N ALA A 108 32.70 -12.21 27.98
CA ALA A 108 31.73 -11.11 28.00
C ALA A 108 31.85 -10.19 26.77
N LEU A 109 33.07 -9.91 26.29
CA LEU A 109 33.28 -9.13 25.06
C LEU A 109 32.93 -9.94 23.80
N ILE A 110 33.34 -11.22 23.74
CA ILE A 110 33.13 -12.08 22.57
C ILE A 110 31.64 -12.36 22.37
N VAL A 111 30.89 -12.73 23.41
CA VAL A 111 29.43 -12.97 23.32
C VAL A 111 28.69 -11.69 22.90
N TYR A 112 29.14 -10.53 23.37
CA TYR A 112 28.57 -9.24 22.94
C TYR A 112 28.81 -8.98 21.45
N ALA A 113 30.05 -9.19 20.98
CA ALA A 113 30.40 -9.06 19.58
C ALA A 113 29.67 -10.09 18.70
N HIS A 114 29.52 -11.33 19.15
CA HIS A 114 28.73 -12.37 18.48
C HIS A 114 27.29 -11.92 18.30
N MET A 115 26.62 -11.53 19.39
CA MET A 115 25.22 -11.08 19.33
C MET A 115 25.06 -9.85 18.43
N ALA A 116 26.04 -8.93 18.42
CA ALA A 116 26.05 -7.80 17.49
C ALA A 116 26.24 -8.23 16.02
N LEU A 117 27.13 -9.20 15.75
CA LEU A 117 27.44 -9.70 14.41
C LEU A 117 26.28 -10.48 13.81
N PHE A 118 25.72 -11.43 14.57
CA PHE A 118 24.74 -12.39 14.08
C PHE A 118 23.29 -12.00 14.37
N GLY A 119 23.03 -11.11 15.33
CA GLY A 119 21.67 -10.87 15.84
C GLY A 119 20.65 -10.46 14.78
N ALA A 120 20.72 -9.22 14.32
CA ALA A 120 19.86 -8.75 13.23
C ALA A 120 20.17 -9.45 11.89
N THR A 121 21.42 -9.84 11.68
CA THR A 121 21.91 -10.45 10.44
C THR A 121 21.25 -11.79 10.15
N LEU A 122 21.18 -12.70 11.13
CA LEU A 122 20.54 -14.01 10.96
C LEU A 122 19.04 -13.88 10.70
N ILE A 123 18.36 -12.94 11.36
CA ILE A 123 16.93 -12.65 11.14
C ILE A 123 16.73 -12.19 9.68
N SER A 124 17.54 -11.23 9.21
CA SER A 124 17.46 -10.73 7.84
C SER A 124 17.76 -11.82 6.81
N LEU A 125 18.78 -12.65 7.05
CA LEU A 125 19.14 -13.77 6.17
C LEU A 125 18.01 -14.80 6.11
N PHE A 126 17.45 -15.16 7.26
CA PHE A 126 16.32 -16.09 7.36
C PHE A 126 15.12 -15.61 6.54
N TRP A 127 14.71 -14.34 6.69
CA TRP A 127 13.61 -13.78 5.89
C TRP A 127 13.92 -13.72 4.40
N SER A 128 15.17 -13.52 4.01
CA SER A 128 15.58 -13.65 2.61
C SER A 128 15.39 -15.07 2.08
N LEU A 129 15.65 -16.11 2.88
CA LEU A 129 15.41 -17.51 2.52
C LEU A 129 13.91 -17.83 2.44
N VAL A 130 13.12 -17.32 3.38
CA VAL A 130 11.65 -17.48 3.37
C VAL A 130 11.06 -16.87 2.10
N ASN A 131 11.48 -15.65 1.72
CA ASN A 131 11.01 -14.97 0.52
C ASN A 131 11.49 -15.65 -0.79
N GLU A 132 12.60 -16.39 -0.75
CA GLU A 132 13.03 -17.21 -1.90
C GLU A 132 12.16 -18.46 -2.07
N ARG A 133 11.61 -18.98 -0.96
CA ARG A 133 10.89 -20.26 -0.85
C ARG A 133 9.39 -20.16 -1.06
N PHE A 134 8.80 -19.16 -0.42
CA PHE A 134 7.38 -18.90 -0.37
C PHE A 134 7.11 -17.62 -1.13
N ASP A 135 6.20 -17.66 -2.10
CA ASP A 135 5.70 -16.44 -2.72
C ASP A 135 4.93 -15.64 -1.65
N PRO A 136 5.35 -14.39 -1.32
CA PRO A 136 4.69 -13.57 -0.32
C PRO A 136 3.19 -13.35 -0.59
N HIS A 137 2.76 -13.39 -1.86
CA HIS A 137 1.38 -13.13 -2.25
C HIS A 137 0.52 -14.39 -2.21
N ALA A 138 1.06 -15.52 -2.68
CA ALA A 138 0.34 -16.79 -2.72
C ALA A 138 0.34 -17.56 -1.38
N ALA A 139 1.31 -17.28 -0.49
CA ALA A 139 1.54 -18.04 0.73
C ALA A 139 1.27 -17.25 2.03
N LYS A 140 0.34 -16.27 2.02
CA LYS A 140 0.01 -15.43 3.19
C LYS A 140 -0.19 -16.23 4.50
N PRO A 141 -0.94 -17.35 4.53
CA PRO A 141 -1.12 -18.13 5.77
C PRO A 141 0.17 -18.81 6.25
N ALA A 142 1.05 -19.22 5.33
CA ALA A 142 2.34 -19.83 5.69
C ALA A 142 3.28 -18.80 6.30
N VAL A 143 3.40 -17.63 5.67
CA VAL A 143 4.22 -16.51 6.17
C VAL A 143 3.74 -16.05 7.55
N ALA A 144 2.41 -15.97 7.75
CA ALA A 144 1.83 -15.63 9.05
C ALA A 144 2.18 -16.67 10.15
N ARG A 145 2.13 -17.97 9.84
CA ARG A 145 2.54 -19.02 10.79
C ARG A 145 4.02 -18.96 11.15
N ILE A 146 4.89 -18.72 10.16
CA ILE A 146 6.33 -18.57 10.39
C ILE A 146 6.60 -17.37 11.32
N ALA A 147 5.95 -16.23 11.08
CA ALA A 147 6.04 -15.04 11.93
C ALA A 147 5.51 -15.31 13.36
N ALA A 148 4.40 -16.04 13.50
CA ALA A 148 3.86 -16.45 14.79
C ALA A 148 4.86 -17.35 15.55
N GLY A 149 5.56 -18.24 14.84
CA GLY A 149 6.66 -19.04 15.39
C GLY A 149 7.75 -18.19 16.02
N GLY A 150 8.20 -17.14 15.34
CA GLY A 150 9.16 -16.18 15.89
C GLY A 150 8.67 -15.50 17.17
N THR A 151 7.39 -15.14 17.23
CA THR A 151 6.83 -14.48 18.41
C THR A 151 6.75 -15.42 19.63
N LEU A 152 6.31 -16.67 19.41
CA LEU A 152 6.39 -17.72 20.43
C LEU A 152 7.84 -17.99 20.85
N GLY A 153 8.77 -17.91 19.90
CA GLY A 153 10.20 -17.99 20.15
C GLY A 153 10.68 -16.96 21.17
N GLY A 154 10.20 -15.71 21.11
CA GLY A 154 10.57 -14.69 22.08
C GLY A 154 10.15 -15.04 23.52
N VAL A 155 8.93 -15.55 23.68
CA VAL A 155 8.42 -16.02 24.98
C VAL A 155 9.24 -17.21 25.48
N LEU A 156 9.49 -18.20 24.60
CA LEU A 156 10.29 -19.38 24.93
C LEU A 156 11.74 -19.01 25.30
N GLY A 157 12.37 -18.07 24.59
CA GLY A 157 13.72 -17.61 24.89
C GLY A 157 13.83 -16.97 26.28
N GLY A 158 12.88 -16.10 26.63
CA GLY A 158 12.80 -15.51 27.95
C GLY A 158 12.53 -16.54 29.05
N ALA A 159 11.64 -17.50 28.81
CA ALA A 159 11.34 -18.59 29.73
C ALA A 159 12.55 -19.53 29.93
N ILE A 160 13.24 -19.91 28.86
CA ILE A 160 14.48 -20.70 28.92
C ILE A 160 15.52 -19.97 29.75
N GLY A 161 15.72 -18.67 29.52
CA GLY A 161 16.70 -17.89 30.27
C GLY A 161 16.38 -17.73 31.75
N TRP A 162 15.12 -17.50 32.09
CA TRP A 162 14.66 -17.45 33.48
C TRP A 162 14.88 -18.79 34.19
N ASN A 163 14.45 -19.89 33.57
CA ASN A 163 14.62 -21.24 34.13
C ASN A 163 16.11 -21.59 34.26
N ILE A 164 16.92 -21.46 33.20
CA ILE A 164 18.36 -21.79 33.26
C ILE A 164 19.10 -20.93 34.29
N ALA A 165 18.69 -19.67 34.49
CA ALA A 165 19.24 -18.82 35.53
C ALA A 165 18.97 -19.37 36.94
N SER A 166 17.81 -19.99 37.18
CA SER A 166 17.49 -20.57 38.49
C SER A 166 18.25 -21.88 38.78
N TRP A 167 18.66 -22.65 37.77
CA TRP A 167 19.26 -23.98 37.97
C TRP A 167 20.78 -24.00 37.73
N THR A 168 21.33 -23.11 36.90
CA THR A 168 22.71 -23.24 36.39
C THR A 168 23.50 -21.91 36.48
N SER A 169 24.75 -21.91 36.03
CA SER A 169 25.56 -20.69 35.88
C SER A 169 25.40 -20.08 34.49
N VAL A 170 25.85 -18.84 34.28
CA VAL A 170 25.79 -18.16 32.98
C VAL A 170 26.46 -18.97 31.84
N ARG A 171 27.40 -19.88 32.16
CA ARG A 171 28.00 -20.81 31.20
C ARG A 171 27.02 -21.86 30.66
N GLY A 172 26.09 -22.35 31.49
CA GLY A 172 25.07 -23.32 31.06
C GLY A 172 24.12 -22.72 30.02
N MET A 173 23.92 -21.41 30.08
CA MET A 173 23.15 -20.68 29.08
C MET A 173 23.81 -20.67 27.70
N LEU A 174 25.15 -20.62 27.60
CA LEU A 174 25.85 -20.70 26.31
C LEU A 174 25.56 -22.01 25.57
N VAL A 175 25.44 -23.13 26.32
CA VAL A 175 25.05 -24.43 25.75
C VAL A 175 23.62 -24.39 25.22
N ALA A 176 22.69 -23.79 25.97
CA ALA A 176 21.31 -23.65 25.51
C ALA A 176 21.20 -22.77 24.25
N LEU A 177 21.95 -21.67 24.17
CA LEU A 177 22.04 -20.84 22.97
C LEU A 177 22.60 -21.61 21.78
N ALA A 178 23.65 -22.42 22.00
CA ALA A 178 24.21 -23.30 20.97
C ALA A 178 23.18 -24.31 20.47
N VAL A 179 22.44 -24.96 21.38
CA VAL A 179 21.39 -25.93 21.05
C VAL A 179 20.27 -25.27 20.24
N LEU A 180 19.77 -24.11 20.66
CA LEU A 180 18.74 -23.37 19.92
C LEU A 180 19.23 -22.99 18.51
N ASN A 181 20.48 -22.53 18.38
CA ASN A 181 21.07 -22.22 17.08
C ASN A 181 21.22 -23.48 16.20
N LEU A 182 21.60 -24.63 16.78
CA LEU A 182 21.69 -25.90 16.07
C LEU A 182 20.30 -26.42 15.63
N VAL A 183 19.26 -26.22 16.43
CA VAL A 183 17.87 -26.53 16.05
C VAL A 183 17.44 -25.68 14.86
N ALA A 184 17.72 -24.37 14.89
CA ALA A 184 17.43 -23.48 13.77
C ALA A 184 18.21 -23.89 12.51
N LEU A 185 19.51 -24.19 12.63
CA LEU A 185 20.35 -24.69 11.54
C LEU A 185 19.80 -25.99 10.95
N ALA A 186 19.44 -26.96 11.80
CA ALA A 186 18.94 -28.26 11.37
C ALA A 186 17.59 -28.14 10.67
N ALA A 187 16.71 -27.23 11.12
CA ALA A 187 15.46 -26.92 10.44
C ALA A 187 15.71 -26.31 9.05
N VAL A 188 16.57 -25.28 8.95
CA VAL A 188 16.97 -24.65 7.67
C VAL A 188 17.69 -25.62 6.73
N ALA A 189 18.48 -26.55 7.26
CA ALA A 189 19.19 -27.56 6.49
C ALA A 189 18.24 -28.57 5.84
N ARG A 190 17.12 -28.88 6.52
CA ARG A 190 16.11 -29.84 6.05
C ARG A 190 15.06 -29.25 5.11
N MET A 191 14.93 -27.92 5.03
CA MET A 191 14.02 -27.27 4.07
C MET A 191 14.35 -27.68 2.62
N SER A 192 13.33 -27.99 1.82
CA SER A 192 13.48 -28.51 0.46
C SER A 192 14.17 -27.52 -0.48
N GLU A 193 14.67 -27.95 -1.65
CA GLU A 193 15.36 -27.09 -2.63
C GLU A 193 14.45 -26.43 -3.66
N ARG A 194 13.19 -26.87 -3.77
CA ARG A 194 12.25 -26.37 -4.79
C ARG A 194 11.35 -25.27 -4.21
N ARG A 195 10.97 -24.29 -5.04
CA ARG A 195 9.97 -23.27 -4.63
C ARG A 195 8.63 -23.94 -4.36
N VAL A 196 7.99 -23.54 -3.26
CA VAL A 196 6.64 -23.98 -2.91
C VAL A 196 5.67 -23.00 -3.57
N SER A 197 5.34 -23.28 -4.84
CA SER A 197 4.23 -22.76 -5.70
C SER A 197 4.66 -22.31 -7.11
N ALA A 198 3.90 -22.83 -8.09
CA ALA A 198 3.76 -22.58 -9.55
C ALA A 198 4.99 -22.43 -10.50
N PRO A 199 4.92 -22.97 -11.74
CA PRO A 199 5.92 -22.77 -12.78
C PRO A 199 5.87 -21.31 -13.28
N SER A 200 6.71 -20.44 -12.72
CA SER A 200 6.94 -19.12 -13.28
C SER A 200 7.70 -19.25 -14.61
N LEU A 201 7.04 -18.94 -15.73
CA LEU A 201 7.64 -18.86 -17.07
C LEU A 201 8.46 -17.57 -17.29
N ALA A 202 8.57 -16.70 -16.27
CA ALA A 202 9.42 -15.52 -16.34
C ALA A 202 10.56 -15.65 -15.31
N PRO A 203 11.84 -15.64 -15.73
CA PRO A 203 12.94 -15.52 -14.78
C PRO A 203 12.83 -14.18 -14.06
N SER A 204 12.48 -14.20 -12.78
CA SER A 204 12.64 -13.03 -11.90
C SER A 204 14.11 -12.62 -11.96
N LYS A 205 14.41 -11.43 -12.51
CA LYS A 205 15.77 -10.90 -12.65
C LYS A 205 16.55 -11.11 -11.34
N PRO A 206 17.80 -11.59 -11.40
CA PRO A 206 18.63 -11.70 -10.21
C PRO A 206 18.71 -10.31 -9.54
N PRO A 207 18.64 -10.25 -8.20
CA PRO A 207 18.69 -8.98 -7.50
C PRO A 207 19.99 -8.27 -7.87
N GLU A 208 19.88 -7.09 -8.49
CA GLU A 208 21.04 -6.26 -8.74
C GLU A 208 21.74 -5.94 -7.40
N PRO A 209 23.08 -5.91 -7.37
CA PRO A 209 23.82 -5.59 -6.17
C PRO A 209 23.37 -4.23 -5.63
N VAL A 210 22.91 -4.20 -4.37
CA VAL A 210 22.58 -2.96 -3.66
C VAL A 210 23.87 -2.13 -3.52
N ALA A 211 24.05 -1.13 -4.39
CA ALA A 211 25.09 -0.13 -4.21
C ALA A 211 24.67 0.82 -3.09
N ILE A 212 25.39 0.86 -1.97
CA ILE A 212 25.12 1.79 -0.85
C ILE A 212 25.03 3.25 -1.36
N GLY A 213 25.84 3.58 -2.37
CA GLY A 213 25.84 4.90 -3.02
C GLY A 213 24.58 5.21 -3.85
N SER A 214 23.78 4.22 -4.29
CA SER A 214 22.47 4.48 -4.90
C SER A 214 21.41 4.76 -3.84
N GLY A 215 21.44 4.05 -2.70
CA GLY A 215 20.55 4.30 -1.56
C GLY A 215 20.77 5.69 -0.94
N LEU A 216 22.02 6.11 -0.74
CA LEU A 216 22.32 7.44 -0.19
C LEU A 216 21.92 8.58 -1.14
N ARG A 217 22.11 8.38 -2.46
CA ARG A 217 21.64 9.34 -3.47
C ARG A 217 20.12 9.41 -3.50
N ALA A 218 19.43 8.27 -3.42
CA ALA A 218 17.97 8.22 -3.36
C ALA A 218 17.42 8.92 -2.11
N MET A 219 18.04 8.72 -0.94
CA MET A 219 17.66 9.47 0.27
C MET A 219 17.85 10.97 0.08
N ARG A 220 19.01 11.42 -0.40
CA ARG A 220 19.27 12.86 -0.61
C ARG A 220 18.35 13.52 -1.63
N ALA A 221 17.89 12.76 -2.63
CA ALA A 221 16.97 13.26 -3.65
C ALA A 221 15.52 13.39 -3.14
N GLU A 222 15.14 12.64 -2.10
CA GLU A 222 13.76 12.54 -1.61
C GLU A 222 13.68 12.98 -0.14
N PRO A 223 13.21 14.21 0.17
CA PRO A 223 13.11 14.73 1.55
C PRO A 223 12.33 13.82 2.50
N TYR A 224 11.33 13.11 1.96
CA TYR A 224 10.55 12.12 2.69
C TYR A 224 11.41 10.97 3.25
N LEU A 225 12.33 10.42 2.44
CA LEU A 225 13.20 9.32 2.86
C LEU A 225 14.26 9.77 3.87
N LEU A 226 14.73 11.03 3.79
CA LEU A 226 15.58 11.61 4.84
C LEU A 226 14.85 11.74 6.16
N THR A 227 13.60 12.21 6.15
CA THR A 227 12.79 12.34 7.36
C THR A 227 12.53 10.97 7.98
N LEU A 228 12.26 9.95 7.16
CA LEU A 228 12.12 8.57 7.61
C LEU A 228 13.41 8.04 8.25
N GLY A 229 14.55 8.26 7.60
CA GLY A 229 15.87 7.90 8.14
C GLY A 229 16.19 8.61 9.45
N ALA A 230 15.92 9.91 9.55
CA ALA A 230 16.11 10.69 10.77
C ALA A 230 15.21 10.18 11.91
N MET A 231 13.96 9.82 11.61
CA MET A 231 13.04 9.24 12.60
C MET A 231 13.57 7.92 13.16
N VAL A 232 14.04 7.00 12.29
CA VAL A 232 14.65 5.73 12.72
C VAL A 232 15.91 5.98 13.57
N ALA A 233 16.77 6.91 13.15
CA ALA A 233 17.98 7.25 13.92
C ALA A 233 17.65 7.85 15.30
N VAL A 234 16.65 8.74 15.39
CA VAL A 234 16.22 9.32 16.68
C VAL A 234 15.61 8.26 17.59
N LEU A 235 14.79 7.34 17.06
CA LEU A 235 14.23 6.25 17.86
C LEU A 235 15.33 5.31 18.38
N ALA A 236 16.32 4.95 17.56
CA ALA A 236 17.45 4.11 17.99
C ALA A 236 18.38 4.84 18.97
N LEU A 237 18.49 6.18 18.86
CA LEU A 237 19.18 7.01 19.84
C LEU A 237 18.45 6.95 21.19
N VAL A 238 17.13 7.15 21.19
CA VAL A 238 16.29 7.03 22.40
C VAL A 238 16.42 5.63 23.00
N GLU A 239 16.35 4.56 22.19
CA GLU A 239 16.54 3.19 22.65
C GLU A 239 17.90 3.03 23.35
N ALA A 240 18.99 3.57 22.78
CA ALA A 240 20.32 3.49 23.38
C ALA A 240 20.42 4.21 24.75
N LEU A 241 19.81 5.40 24.88
CA LEU A 241 19.77 6.13 26.15
C LEU A 241 18.98 5.37 27.23
N VAL A 242 17.82 4.81 26.85
CA VAL A 242 16.98 4.02 27.76
C VAL A 242 17.64 2.68 28.11
N ASP A 243 18.29 2.01 27.15
CA ASP A 243 19.06 0.77 27.37
C ASP A 243 20.17 0.97 28.40
N TRP A 244 20.92 2.06 28.30
CA TRP A 244 21.95 2.37 29.29
C TRP A 244 21.35 2.63 30.68
N SER A 245 20.29 3.44 30.74
CA SER A 245 19.60 3.75 32.00
C SER A 245 19.03 2.49 32.66
N PHE A 246 18.49 1.58 31.86
CA PHE A 246 17.98 0.28 32.28
C PHE A 246 19.08 -0.62 32.80
N ALA A 247 20.20 -0.72 32.09
CA ALA A 247 21.37 -1.47 32.53
C ALA A 247 21.99 -0.92 33.82
N ALA A 248 22.03 0.39 33.99
CA ALA A 248 22.54 1.04 35.20
C ALA A 248 21.71 0.69 36.42
N GLN A 249 20.39 0.88 36.36
CA GLN A 249 19.49 0.55 37.47
C GLN A 249 19.46 -0.95 37.77
N ALA A 250 19.55 -1.81 36.74
CA ALA A 250 19.62 -3.25 36.93
C ALA A 250 20.92 -3.66 37.65
N ARG A 251 22.06 -3.07 37.26
CA ARG A 251 23.35 -3.35 37.87
C ARG A 251 23.41 -2.90 39.34
N ASP A 252 22.82 -1.76 39.66
CA ASP A 252 22.76 -1.26 41.04
C ASP A 252 21.90 -2.17 41.93
N ARG A 253 20.82 -2.75 41.39
CA ARG A 253 19.90 -3.62 42.15
C ARG A 253 20.36 -5.07 42.25
N PHE A 254 21.08 -5.59 41.25
CA PHE A 254 21.45 -7.00 41.12
C PHE A 254 22.97 -7.17 41.03
N VAL A 255 23.53 -7.80 42.08
CA VAL A 255 24.99 -7.96 42.23
C VAL A 255 25.56 -9.12 41.41
N THR A 256 24.84 -10.24 41.30
CA THR A 256 25.35 -11.47 40.66
C THR A 256 24.92 -11.58 39.20
N GLY A 257 25.79 -12.17 38.36
CA GLY A 257 25.46 -12.42 36.95
C GLY A 257 24.25 -13.34 36.76
N ARG A 258 24.02 -14.28 37.67
CA ARG A 258 22.82 -15.12 37.67
C ARG A 258 21.55 -14.30 37.88
N SER A 259 21.53 -13.43 38.90
CA SER A 259 20.37 -12.56 39.17
C SER A 259 20.10 -11.57 38.03
N LEU A 260 21.17 -11.02 37.42
CA LEU A 260 21.05 -10.15 36.24
C LEU A 260 20.45 -10.91 35.05
N MET A 261 20.95 -12.11 34.77
CA MET A 261 20.45 -12.95 33.68
C MET A 261 18.98 -13.32 33.88
N ALA A 262 18.59 -13.70 35.10
CA ALA A 262 17.19 -13.95 35.44
C ALA A 262 16.33 -12.70 35.18
N PHE A 263 16.73 -11.55 35.73
CA PHE A 263 16.01 -10.29 35.56
C PHE A 263 15.81 -9.91 34.07
N PHE A 264 16.88 -9.89 33.27
CA PHE A 264 16.77 -9.57 31.84
C PHE A 264 15.93 -10.60 31.08
N SER A 265 16.00 -11.88 31.46
CA SER A 265 15.20 -12.93 30.83
C SER A 265 13.71 -12.78 31.12
N ALA A 266 13.30 -12.48 32.36
CA ALA A 266 11.89 -12.17 32.65
C ALA A 266 11.44 -10.90 31.95
N PHE A 267 12.27 -9.85 31.99
CA PHE A 267 11.95 -8.60 31.33
C PHE A 267 11.63 -8.83 29.85
N HIS A 268 12.51 -9.53 29.12
CA HIS A 268 12.26 -9.84 27.72
C HIS A 268 11.11 -10.84 27.49
N MET A 269 10.87 -11.77 28.42
CA MET A 269 9.70 -12.66 28.35
C MET A 269 8.40 -11.85 28.41
N VAL A 270 8.27 -10.95 29.39
CA VAL A 270 7.10 -10.08 29.56
C VAL A 270 6.94 -9.15 28.36
N VAL A 271 8.01 -8.52 27.90
CA VAL A 271 8.00 -7.70 26.68
C VAL A 271 7.54 -8.52 25.47
N SER A 272 7.98 -9.77 25.31
CA SER A 272 7.56 -10.63 24.19
C SER A 272 6.06 -10.94 24.25
N ILE A 273 5.54 -11.27 25.44
CA ILE A 273 4.11 -11.54 25.66
C ILE A 273 3.28 -10.29 25.36
N LEU A 274 3.69 -9.13 25.88
CA LEU A 274 2.98 -7.87 25.66
C LEU A 274 3.07 -7.41 24.20
N THR A 275 4.21 -7.62 23.54
CA THR A 275 4.38 -7.34 22.11
C THR A 275 3.43 -8.19 21.28
N PHE A 276 3.33 -9.49 21.58
CA PHE A 276 2.38 -10.39 20.91
C PHE A 276 0.94 -9.92 21.10
N ALA A 277 0.54 -9.61 22.34
CA ALA A 277 -0.80 -9.10 22.64
C ALA A 277 -1.09 -7.79 21.89
N ALA A 278 -0.13 -6.86 21.86
CA ALA A 278 -0.24 -5.60 21.14
C ALA A 278 -0.35 -5.81 19.61
N GLN A 279 0.45 -6.73 19.04
CA GLN A 279 0.36 -7.07 17.62
C GLN A 279 -1.00 -7.70 17.27
N ALA A 280 -1.49 -8.62 18.09
CA ALA A 280 -2.76 -9.32 17.86
C ALA A 280 -3.99 -8.41 18.04
N MET A 281 -3.95 -7.47 19.00
CA MET A 281 -5.13 -6.70 19.40
C MET A 281 -5.08 -5.23 18.97
N LEU A 282 -3.93 -4.58 19.04
CA LEU A 282 -3.82 -3.12 18.90
C LEU A 282 -3.35 -2.68 17.51
N SER A 283 -2.59 -3.49 16.77
CA SER A 283 -2.02 -3.06 15.46
C SER A 283 -3.10 -2.62 14.46
N ARG A 284 -4.05 -3.51 14.12
CA ARG A 284 -5.16 -3.19 13.20
C ARG A 284 -6.05 -2.06 13.74
N ARG A 285 -6.44 -2.13 15.01
CA ARG A 285 -7.30 -1.13 15.66
C ARG A 285 -6.66 0.26 15.71
N SER A 286 -5.35 0.34 15.94
CA SER A 286 -4.61 1.60 15.97
C SER A 286 -4.57 2.24 14.59
N LEU A 287 -4.27 1.45 13.55
CA LEU A 287 -4.25 1.94 12.17
C LEU A 287 -5.64 2.43 11.73
N GLU A 288 -6.70 1.69 12.05
CA GLU A 288 -8.10 2.07 11.77
C GLU A 288 -8.53 3.34 12.52
N ARG A 289 -8.24 3.41 13.83
CA ARG A 289 -8.76 4.46 14.72
C ARG A 289 -7.91 5.71 14.74
N PHE A 290 -6.59 5.61 14.63
CA PHE A 290 -5.66 6.73 14.74
C PHE A 290 -5.00 7.09 13.41
N GLY A 291 -5.11 6.23 12.39
CA GLY A 291 -4.40 6.38 11.12
C GLY A 291 -2.90 6.05 11.26
N LEU A 292 -2.18 6.17 10.16
CA LEU A 292 -0.74 5.90 10.10
C LEU A 292 0.05 6.79 11.08
N ALA A 293 -0.17 8.10 11.00
CA ALA A 293 0.55 9.07 11.82
C ALA A 293 0.27 8.91 13.33
N GLY A 294 -0.99 8.74 13.71
CA GLY A 294 -1.34 8.55 15.13
C GLY A 294 -0.76 7.24 15.70
N THR A 295 -0.70 6.18 14.89
CA THR A 295 -0.07 4.91 15.29
C THR A 295 1.44 5.06 15.50
N MET A 296 2.11 5.83 14.64
CA MET A 296 3.55 6.10 14.76
C MET A 296 3.90 6.99 15.95
N MET A 297 3.06 7.98 16.26
CA MET A 297 3.25 8.90 17.37
C MET A 297 3.07 8.23 18.75
N ALA A 298 2.42 7.06 18.81
CA ALA A 298 2.19 6.35 20.07
C ALA A 298 3.49 6.00 20.81
N ALA A 299 4.50 5.49 20.11
CA ALA A 299 5.78 5.12 20.71
C ALA A 299 6.50 6.31 21.38
N PRO A 300 6.83 7.41 20.66
CA PRO A 300 7.55 8.52 21.28
C PRO A 300 6.71 9.27 22.32
N LEU A 301 5.38 9.30 22.21
CA LEU A 301 4.52 9.92 23.22
C LEU A 301 4.56 9.16 24.55
N VAL A 302 4.41 7.83 24.50
CA VAL A 302 4.48 6.99 25.70
C VAL A 302 5.87 7.05 26.32
N VAL A 303 6.93 7.04 25.50
CA VAL A 303 8.30 7.21 25.99
C VAL A 303 8.49 8.57 26.68
N ALA A 304 8.00 9.66 26.10
CA ALA A 304 8.08 10.98 26.72
C ALA A 304 7.35 11.03 28.06
N MET A 305 6.13 10.50 28.14
CA MET A 305 5.35 10.44 29.38
C MET A 305 6.05 9.61 30.46
N LEU A 306 6.54 8.42 30.12
CA LEU A 306 7.21 7.52 31.06
C LEU A 306 8.58 8.04 31.48
N ALA A 307 9.32 8.72 30.59
CA ALA A 307 10.57 9.37 30.92
C ALA A 307 10.36 10.54 31.89
N GLY A 308 9.32 11.36 31.66
CA GLY A 308 8.91 12.42 32.60
C GLY A 308 8.58 11.87 33.99
N ALA A 309 7.79 10.79 34.05
CA ALA A 309 7.48 10.12 35.31
C ALA A 309 8.71 9.52 35.99
N ALA A 310 9.65 8.96 35.22
CA ALA A 310 10.90 8.39 35.75
C ALA A 310 11.89 9.45 36.25
N ILE A 311 11.81 10.69 35.76
CA ILE A 311 12.59 11.82 36.30
C ILE A 311 12.07 12.20 37.69
N ASP A 312 10.75 12.23 37.86
CA ASP A 312 10.10 12.61 39.12
C ASP A 312 10.19 11.48 40.18
N THR A 313 10.05 10.23 39.72
CA THR A 313 10.12 9.03 40.57
C THR A 313 11.25 8.08 40.12
N PRO A 314 12.52 8.43 40.37
CA PRO A 314 13.65 7.65 39.91
C PRO A 314 13.70 6.28 40.61
N GLY A 315 13.87 5.22 39.82
CA GLY A 315 14.01 3.86 40.35
C GLY A 315 13.97 2.79 39.26
N LEU A 316 14.35 1.57 39.62
CA LEU A 316 14.35 0.45 38.69
C LEU A 316 12.97 0.20 38.08
N PHE A 317 11.90 0.30 38.87
CA PHE A 317 10.53 0.07 38.38
C PHE A 317 10.14 1.08 37.29
N ALA A 318 10.38 2.38 37.51
CA ALA A 318 10.08 3.41 36.52
C ALA A 318 10.83 3.17 35.20
N ILE A 319 12.11 2.78 35.28
CA ILE A 319 12.91 2.47 34.09
C ILE A 319 12.50 1.15 33.42
N VAL A 320 12.08 0.13 34.18
CA VAL A 320 11.50 -1.11 33.64
C VAL A 320 10.24 -0.80 32.83
N VAL A 321 9.34 0.04 33.36
CA VAL A 321 8.12 0.43 32.67
C VAL A 321 8.44 1.28 31.43
N LEU A 322 9.36 2.25 31.54
CA LEU A 322 9.83 3.05 30.41
C LEU A 322 10.41 2.16 29.29
N ARG A 323 11.38 1.30 29.61
CA ARG A 323 12.05 0.42 28.64
C ARG A 323 11.09 -0.62 28.07
N GLY A 324 10.20 -1.17 28.89
CA GLY A 324 9.18 -2.13 28.48
C GLY A 324 8.15 -1.50 27.54
N GLY A 325 7.65 -0.30 27.87
CA GLY A 325 6.72 0.44 27.03
C GLY A 325 7.33 0.82 25.68
N GLU A 326 8.57 1.31 25.68
CA GLU A 326 9.35 1.57 24.47
C GLU A 326 9.48 0.29 23.62
N ALA A 327 9.97 -0.81 24.22
CA ALA A 327 10.18 -2.07 23.51
C ALA A 327 8.89 -2.62 22.88
N VAL A 328 7.80 -2.64 23.64
CA VAL A 328 6.51 -3.18 23.18
C VAL A 328 5.99 -2.36 22.00
N LEU A 329 6.02 -1.03 22.08
CA LEU A 329 5.52 -0.15 21.03
C LEU A 329 6.41 -0.17 19.78
N ALA A 330 7.73 -0.19 19.96
CA ALA A 330 8.71 -0.30 18.87
C ALA A 330 8.52 -1.60 18.06
N ASN A 331 8.32 -2.73 18.75
CA ASN A 331 8.18 -4.05 18.13
C ASN A 331 6.75 -4.39 17.67
N SER A 332 5.75 -3.55 17.97
CA SER A 332 4.35 -3.76 17.55
C SER A 332 3.85 -2.65 16.62
N LEU A 333 3.31 -1.58 17.20
CA LEU A 333 2.63 -0.50 16.49
C LEU A 333 3.56 0.22 15.52
N TRP A 334 4.78 0.56 15.97
CA TRP A 334 5.78 1.20 15.12
C TRP A 334 6.13 0.31 13.94
N ARG A 335 6.43 -0.98 14.17
CA ARG A 335 6.77 -1.92 13.09
C ARG A 335 5.66 -2.06 12.05
N SER A 336 4.40 -2.12 12.49
CA SER A 336 3.26 -2.20 11.57
C SER A 336 3.09 -0.94 10.72
N ALA A 337 3.21 0.24 11.33
CA ALA A 337 3.17 1.51 10.60
C ALA A 337 4.38 1.70 9.68
N TYR A 338 5.56 1.28 10.12
CA TYR A 338 6.82 1.44 9.40
C TYR A 338 6.81 0.77 8.03
N GLU A 339 6.23 -0.41 7.90
CA GLU A 339 6.14 -1.09 6.59
C GLU A 339 5.24 -0.34 5.60
N LEU A 340 4.19 0.34 6.07
CA LEU A 340 3.29 1.15 5.25
C LEU A 340 3.95 2.44 4.73
N LEU A 341 5.01 2.92 5.39
CA LEU A 341 5.77 4.10 4.95
C LEU A 341 6.55 3.86 3.65
N TYR A 342 6.75 2.60 3.26
CA TYR A 342 7.36 2.26 1.98
C TYR A 342 6.34 1.99 0.88
N THR A 343 5.04 2.18 1.12
CA THR A 343 4.00 2.09 0.09
C THR A 343 4.19 3.11 -1.03
N PRO A 344 4.43 4.41 -0.76
CA PRO A 344 4.59 5.42 -1.82
C PRO A 344 5.99 5.43 -2.48
N VAL A 345 6.87 4.49 -2.12
CA VAL A 345 8.26 4.46 -2.61
C VAL A 345 8.37 3.50 -3.79
N ALA A 346 8.79 4.01 -4.94
CA ALA A 346 9.00 3.21 -6.16
C ALA A 346 9.90 1.98 -5.92
N GLN A 347 9.57 0.85 -6.55
CA GLN A 347 10.22 -0.46 -6.31
C GLN A 347 11.75 -0.43 -6.49
N GLU A 348 12.23 0.34 -7.46
CA GLU A 348 13.65 0.54 -7.79
C GLU A 348 14.43 1.18 -6.62
N LYS A 349 13.82 2.15 -5.94
CA LYS A 349 14.41 2.87 -4.81
C LYS A 349 14.18 2.15 -3.48
N LYS A 350 13.16 1.29 -3.38
CA LYS A 350 12.68 0.69 -2.13
C LYS A 350 13.70 -0.23 -1.45
N ARG A 351 14.25 -1.21 -2.17
CA ARG A 351 15.24 -2.17 -1.60
C ARG A 351 16.52 -1.50 -1.08
N PRO A 352 17.25 -0.70 -1.88
CA PRO A 352 18.51 -0.10 -1.42
C PRO A 352 18.30 0.90 -0.27
N THR A 353 17.21 1.68 -0.31
CA THR A 353 16.91 2.66 0.74
C THR A 353 16.46 1.99 2.02
N LYS A 354 15.61 0.95 1.95
CA LYS A 354 15.14 0.22 3.14
C LYS A 354 16.31 -0.37 3.93
N THR A 355 17.29 -1.01 3.28
CA THR A 355 18.47 -1.54 3.99
C THR A 355 19.29 -0.44 4.66
N LEU A 356 19.47 0.70 3.99
CA LEU A 356 20.22 1.84 4.54
C LEU A 356 19.50 2.49 5.74
N ILE A 357 18.18 2.54 5.71
CA ILE A 357 17.37 3.04 6.83
C ILE A 357 17.30 2.01 7.97
N ASP A 358 16.88 0.77 7.67
CA ASP A 358 16.69 -0.32 8.65
C ASP A 358 17.95 -0.61 9.46
N VAL A 359 19.12 -0.52 8.83
CA VAL A 359 20.39 -0.82 9.51
C VAL A 359 21.25 0.42 9.69
N GLY A 360 21.47 1.21 8.63
CA GLY A 360 22.41 2.33 8.69
C GLY A 360 21.94 3.44 9.63
N CYS A 361 20.70 3.90 9.48
CA CYS A 361 20.15 4.96 10.33
C CYS A 361 19.94 4.47 11.77
N ASP A 362 19.49 3.23 11.94
CA ASP A 362 19.36 2.57 13.25
C ASP A 362 20.70 2.53 13.99
N ARG A 363 21.76 2.00 13.36
CA ARG A 363 23.10 1.94 13.98
C ARG A 363 23.72 3.32 14.22
N LEU A 364 23.47 4.30 13.34
CA LEU A 364 23.88 5.68 13.56
C LEU A 364 23.22 6.26 14.81
N GLY A 365 21.92 6.02 14.99
CA GLY A 365 21.19 6.40 16.19
C GLY A 365 21.78 5.79 17.46
N THR A 366 22.06 4.48 17.44
CA THR A 366 22.73 3.80 18.56
C THR A 366 24.09 4.42 18.89
N LEU A 367 24.89 4.75 17.88
CA LEU A 367 26.20 5.37 18.06
C LEU A 367 26.10 6.76 18.67
N LEU A 368 25.16 7.59 18.19
CA LEU A 368 24.91 8.92 18.73
C LEU A 368 24.38 8.86 20.17
N GLY A 369 23.44 7.96 20.46
CA GLY A 369 22.89 7.78 21.81
C GLY A 369 23.94 7.33 22.80
N ALA A 370 24.73 6.30 22.47
CA ALA A 370 25.85 5.84 23.29
C ALA A 370 26.92 6.95 23.45
N GLY A 371 27.22 7.70 22.39
CA GLY A 371 28.13 8.85 22.46
C GLY A 371 27.65 9.95 23.41
N LEU A 372 26.35 10.27 23.39
CA LEU A 372 25.74 11.23 24.32
C LEU A 372 25.82 10.75 25.78
N VAL A 373 25.64 9.44 26.04
CA VAL A 373 25.88 8.88 27.37
C VAL A 373 27.34 9.09 27.79
N ILE A 374 28.31 8.78 26.93
CA ILE A 374 29.74 8.99 27.23
C ILE A 374 30.01 10.45 27.57
N VAL A 375 29.52 11.39 26.76
CA VAL A 375 29.68 12.83 27.01
C VAL A 375 29.06 13.22 28.36
N THR A 376 27.84 12.77 28.65
CA THR A 376 27.15 13.06 29.92
C THR A 376 27.94 12.55 31.12
N LEU A 377 28.47 11.32 31.04
CA LEU A 377 29.28 10.72 32.10
C LEU A 377 30.64 11.42 32.27
N ARG A 378 31.27 11.86 31.18
CA ARG A 378 32.56 12.58 31.21
C ARG A 378 32.44 13.99 31.80
N LEU A 379 31.31 14.64 31.56
CA LEU A 379 30.99 15.95 32.13
C LEU A 379 30.61 15.87 33.62
N GLY A 380 30.45 14.66 34.19
CA GLY A 380 30.09 14.47 35.59
C GLY A 380 28.67 14.91 35.93
N VAL A 381 27.79 15.03 34.92
CA VAL A 381 26.39 15.43 35.13
C VAL A 381 25.62 14.25 35.75
N ALA A 382 24.61 14.55 36.56
CA ALA A 382 23.75 13.55 37.17
C ALA A 382 23.15 12.58 36.14
N THR A 383 22.99 11.31 36.51
CA THR A 383 22.42 10.26 35.63
C THR A 383 21.00 10.58 35.15
N VAL A 384 20.26 11.39 35.91
CA VAL A 384 18.95 11.97 35.51
C VAL A 384 19.04 12.76 34.20
N ALA A 385 20.20 13.35 33.87
CA ALA A 385 20.39 14.04 32.60
C ALA A 385 20.22 13.12 31.38
N VAL A 386 20.51 11.82 31.50
CA VAL A 386 20.24 10.85 30.43
C VAL A 386 18.74 10.72 30.18
N LEU A 387 17.91 10.74 31.24
CA LEU A 387 16.44 10.72 31.11
C LEU A 387 15.89 12.03 30.53
N VAL A 388 16.51 13.17 30.84
CA VAL A 388 16.18 14.45 30.19
C VAL A 388 16.49 14.37 28.69
N LEU A 389 17.63 13.78 28.29
CA LEU A 389 17.93 13.55 26.87
C LEU A 389 16.88 12.62 26.23
N VAL A 390 16.45 11.55 26.90
CA VAL A 390 15.34 10.68 26.43
C VAL A 390 14.10 11.52 26.15
N LEU A 391 13.71 12.40 27.07
CA LEU A 391 12.55 13.28 26.90
C LEU A 391 12.70 14.25 25.71
N VAL A 392 13.87 14.87 25.57
CA VAL A 392 14.17 15.79 24.46
C VAL A 392 14.10 15.08 23.11
N PHE A 393 14.72 13.91 22.98
CA PHE A 393 14.70 13.16 21.72
C PHE A 393 13.35 12.47 21.45
N ALA A 394 12.59 12.11 22.48
CA ALA A 394 11.20 11.68 22.31
C ALA A 394 10.33 12.83 21.77
N ALA A 395 10.50 14.06 22.27
CA ALA A 395 9.83 15.23 21.73
C ALA A 395 10.25 15.51 20.27
N MET A 396 11.53 15.37 19.94
CA MET A 396 12.02 15.45 18.56
C MET A 396 11.38 14.38 17.66
N ALA A 397 11.24 13.14 18.13
CA ALA A 397 10.56 12.07 17.40
C ALA A 397 9.08 12.38 17.15
N ILE A 398 8.39 13.03 18.09
CA ILE A 398 7.01 13.51 17.90
C ILE A 398 6.94 14.54 16.76
N VAL A 399 7.89 15.48 16.70
CA VAL A 399 7.98 16.47 15.62
C VAL A 399 8.27 15.79 14.28
N LEU A 400 9.25 14.89 14.23
CA LEU A 400 9.59 14.12 13.02
C LEU A 400 8.41 13.27 12.53
N ALA A 401 7.64 12.65 13.43
CA ALA A 401 6.45 11.88 13.06
C ALA A 401 5.41 12.75 12.33
N ARG A 402 5.23 14.01 12.75
CA ARG A 402 4.33 14.96 12.06
C ARG A 402 4.86 15.36 10.69
N LEU A 403 6.16 15.64 10.58
CA LEU A 403 6.79 15.96 9.29
C LEU A 403 6.71 14.78 8.32
N LEU A 404 6.91 13.58 8.83
CA LEU A 404 6.85 12.34 8.06
C LEU A 404 5.44 12.06 7.55
N GLN A 405 4.40 12.40 8.33
CA GLN A 405 3.02 12.37 7.85
C GLN A 405 2.82 13.29 6.65
N SER A 406 3.22 14.56 6.72
CA SER A 406 3.09 15.48 5.58
C SER A 406 3.86 15.00 4.35
N GLY A 407 5.07 14.47 4.55
CA GLY A 407 5.88 13.91 3.47
C GLY A 407 5.28 12.64 2.86
N TYR A 408 4.65 11.79 3.66
CA TYR A 408 3.96 10.58 3.19
C TYR A 408 2.83 10.92 2.23
N VAL A 409 2.00 11.92 2.56
CA VAL A 409 0.87 12.34 1.71
C VAL A 409 1.38 12.87 0.37
N ALA A 410 2.39 13.75 0.39
CA ALA A 410 2.98 14.31 -0.82
C ALA A 410 3.64 13.22 -1.69
N ALA A 411 4.37 12.29 -1.08
CA ALA A 411 4.99 11.17 -1.79
C ALA A 411 3.95 10.22 -2.41
N LEU A 412 2.83 9.98 -1.71
CA LEU A 412 1.74 9.16 -2.22
C LEU A 412 1.04 9.84 -3.40
N GLU A 413 0.76 11.13 -3.30
CA GLU A 413 0.17 11.92 -4.38
C GLU A 413 1.06 11.91 -5.64
N GLU A 414 2.36 12.15 -5.48
CA GLU A 414 3.32 12.09 -6.59
C GLU A 414 3.41 10.68 -7.21
N SER A 415 3.41 9.65 -6.37
CA SER A 415 3.46 8.26 -6.82
C SER A 415 2.20 7.81 -7.56
N LEU A 416 1.04 8.38 -7.20
CA LEU A 416 -0.22 8.18 -7.92
C LEU A 416 -0.21 8.96 -9.24
N ARG A 417 0.26 10.21 -9.23
CA ARG A 417 0.39 11.08 -10.42
C ARG A 417 1.32 10.49 -11.48
N THR A 418 2.42 9.89 -11.06
CA THR A 418 3.43 9.29 -11.96
C THR A 418 3.10 7.85 -12.37
N GLY A 419 2.01 7.26 -11.85
CA GLY A 419 1.65 5.86 -12.09
C GLY A 419 2.67 4.84 -11.56
N ALA A 420 3.64 5.28 -10.74
CA ALA A 420 4.74 4.46 -10.23
C ALA A 420 4.28 3.40 -9.21
N VAL A 421 3.07 3.56 -8.63
CA VAL A 421 2.45 2.61 -7.72
C VAL A 421 1.05 2.26 -8.22
N ARG A 422 0.87 1.01 -8.65
CA ARG A 422 -0.45 0.39 -8.84
C ARG A 422 -0.95 -0.03 -7.46
N VAL A 423 -2.02 0.58 -6.98
CA VAL A 423 -2.59 0.27 -5.67
C VAL A 423 -3.25 -1.11 -5.71
N GLU A 424 -2.57 -2.10 -5.13
CA GLU A 424 -3.10 -3.45 -5.00
C GLU A 424 -4.01 -3.55 -3.75
N GLY A 425 -5.33 -3.52 -3.99
CA GLY A 425 -6.34 -4.00 -3.04
C GLY A 425 -7.09 -2.92 -2.23
N PRO A 426 -8.39 -3.15 -1.93
CA PRO A 426 -9.25 -2.19 -1.24
C PRO A 426 -8.90 -1.95 0.25
N GLU A 427 -8.28 -2.91 0.95
CA GLU A 427 -7.97 -2.79 2.38
C GLU A 427 -6.88 -1.75 2.70
N VAL A 428 -5.89 -1.56 1.82
CA VAL A 428 -4.82 -0.56 2.03
C VAL A 428 -5.32 0.85 1.67
N PHE A 429 -6.20 0.94 0.66
CA PHE A 429 -6.81 2.19 0.24
C PHE A 429 -7.78 2.72 1.29
N GLU A 430 -8.63 1.89 1.90
CA GLU A 430 -9.65 2.36 2.85
C GLU A 430 -9.03 2.91 4.16
N LEU A 431 -7.91 2.33 4.62
CA LEU A 431 -7.24 2.68 5.88
C LEU A 431 -6.37 3.94 5.80
N THR A 432 -5.77 4.21 4.63
CA THR A 432 -4.91 5.40 4.42
C THR A 432 -5.71 6.59 3.88
N THR A 433 -6.82 6.36 3.20
CA THR A 433 -7.58 7.40 2.47
C THR A 433 -8.60 8.13 3.36
N ARG A 434 -9.31 7.43 4.27
CA ARG A 434 -10.44 8.03 5.02
C ARG A 434 -10.09 9.22 5.92
N ARG A 435 -8.88 9.27 6.49
CA ARG A 435 -8.42 10.41 7.31
C ARG A 435 -7.51 11.38 6.58
N THR A 436 -6.73 10.90 5.63
CA THR A 436 -5.83 11.76 4.84
C THR A 436 -6.65 12.68 3.92
N ILE A 437 -7.71 12.17 3.29
CA ILE A 437 -8.65 13.00 2.51
C ILE A 437 -9.42 13.98 3.41
N ARG A 438 -9.73 13.61 4.66
CA ARG A 438 -10.36 14.53 5.62
C ARG A 438 -9.42 15.63 6.10
N ALA A 439 -8.12 15.33 6.23
CA ALA A 439 -7.10 16.31 6.61
C ALA A 439 -6.69 17.23 5.44
N SER A 440 -6.72 16.75 4.20
CA SER A 440 -6.46 17.60 3.01
C SER A 440 -7.66 18.49 2.66
N ARG A 441 -8.90 18.08 2.96
CA ARG A 441 -10.10 18.93 2.81
C ARG A 441 -10.19 20.11 3.79
N LEU A 442 -9.25 20.25 4.74
CA LEU A 442 -9.18 21.41 5.64
C LEU A 442 -8.28 22.54 5.11
N ARG A 443 -7.70 22.40 3.91
CA ARG A 443 -7.14 23.53 3.14
C ARG A 443 -8.07 23.91 2.00
N ALA A 444 -9.29 24.32 2.33
CA ALA A 444 -9.97 25.29 1.47
C ALA A 444 -9.15 26.59 1.51
N PRO A 445 -8.90 27.26 0.37
CA PRO A 445 -8.28 28.57 0.39
C PRO A 445 -9.13 29.49 1.28
N ILE A 446 -8.45 30.17 2.21
CA ILE A 446 -9.00 31.21 3.06
C ILE A 446 -9.85 32.12 2.16
N ALA A 447 -11.12 32.30 2.54
CA ALA A 447 -12.03 33.20 1.87
C ALA A 447 -11.33 34.54 1.63
N SER A 448 -11.23 34.94 0.36
CA SER A 448 -10.87 36.31 0.00
C SER A 448 -11.79 37.28 0.75
N PRO A 449 -11.29 38.44 1.22
CA PRO A 449 -12.14 39.46 1.82
C PRO A 449 -13.27 39.84 0.85
N PRO A 450 -14.45 40.23 1.35
CA PRO A 450 -15.59 40.56 0.50
C PRO A 450 -15.19 41.65 -0.51
N PRO A 451 -15.53 41.50 -1.79
CA PRO A 451 -15.25 42.55 -2.77
C PRO A 451 -16.00 43.82 -2.40
N THR A 452 -15.34 44.96 -2.49
CA THR A 452 -15.96 46.29 -2.38
C THR A 452 -17.09 46.41 -3.39
N PRO A 453 -18.24 47.04 -3.02
CA PRO A 453 -19.37 47.18 -3.93
C PRO A 453 -18.94 47.93 -5.19
N PRO A 454 -19.28 47.43 -6.39
CA PRO A 454 -18.96 48.13 -7.63
C PRO A 454 -19.70 49.48 -7.69
N PRO A 455 -19.10 50.50 -8.32
CA PRO A 455 -19.76 51.78 -8.54
C PRO A 455 -21.04 51.57 -9.37
N PRO A 456 -22.05 52.47 -9.23
CA PRO A 456 -23.30 52.37 -9.95
C PRO A 456 -23.08 52.31 -11.47
N PRO A 457 -23.83 51.47 -12.20
CA PRO A 457 -23.64 51.30 -13.63
C PRO A 457 -23.90 52.62 -14.37
N ALA A 458 -22.99 52.96 -15.28
CA ALA A 458 -23.18 54.03 -16.24
C ALA A 458 -24.40 53.72 -17.14
N PRO A 459 -25.10 54.75 -17.66
CA PRO A 459 -26.23 54.55 -18.57
C PRO A 459 -25.82 53.71 -19.79
N PRO A 460 -26.70 52.82 -20.29
CA PRO A 460 -26.38 51.97 -21.43
C PRO A 460 -26.06 52.85 -22.65
N SER A 461 -24.89 52.60 -23.25
CA SER A 461 -24.50 53.26 -24.50
C SER A 461 -25.39 52.81 -25.66
N ASP A 462 -25.53 53.61 -26.71
CA ASP A 462 -26.30 53.26 -27.92
C ASP A 462 -25.86 51.93 -28.56
N GLN A 463 -24.60 51.52 -28.34
CA GLN A 463 -24.07 50.22 -28.74
C GLN A 463 -24.66 49.06 -27.94
N ALA A 464 -24.89 49.23 -26.63
CA ALA A 464 -25.50 48.20 -25.78
C ALA A 464 -26.98 47.98 -26.12
N ALA A 465 -27.70 49.04 -26.51
CA ALA A 465 -29.06 48.94 -27.03
C ALA A 465 -29.09 48.17 -28.37
N ALA A 466 -28.22 48.52 -29.32
CA ALA A 466 -28.14 47.84 -30.61
C ALA A 466 -27.69 46.36 -30.52
N GLU A 467 -26.87 46.02 -29.52
CA GLU A 467 -26.49 44.63 -29.23
C GLU A 467 -27.68 43.86 -28.63
N GLY A 468 -28.44 44.49 -27.72
CA GLY A 468 -29.68 43.93 -27.17
C GLY A 468 -30.71 43.62 -28.24
N ASP A 469 -30.92 44.52 -29.20
CA ASP A 469 -31.86 44.32 -30.30
C ASP A 469 -31.47 43.14 -31.21
N ARG A 470 -30.17 42.98 -31.50
CA ARG A 470 -29.67 41.82 -32.26
C ARG A 470 -29.88 40.50 -31.52
N LEU A 471 -29.61 40.49 -30.21
CA LEU A 471 -29.83 39.31 -29.36
C LEU A 471 -31.32 38.94 -29.34
N LEU A 472 -32.22 39.91 -29.18
CA LEU A 472 -33.66 39.71 -29.20
C LEU A 472 -34.15 39.17 -30.57
N ALA A 473 -33.62 39.69 -31.68
CA ALA A 473 -33.94 39.20 -33.01
C ALA A 473 -33.47 37.74 -33.21
N ALA A 474 -32.26 37.40 -32.75
CA ALA A 474 -31.75 36.03 -32.80
C ALA A 474 -32.61 35.06 -31.95
N ILE A 475 -33.04 35.49 -30.76
CA ILE A 475 -33.95 34.71 -29.92
C ILE A 475 -35.29 34.47 -30.63
N ALA A 476 -35.84 35.50 -31.29
CA ALA A 476 -37.09 35.37 -32.05
C ALA A 476 -36.96 34.38 -33.22
N ASP A 477 -35.84 34.44 -33.95
CA ASP A 477 -35.56 33.53 -35.06
C ASP A 477 -35.35 32.07 -34.58
N LEU A 478 -34.65 31.85 -33.45
CA LEU A 478 -34.47 30.51 -32.85
C LEU A 478 -35.78 29.91 -32.33
N ARG A 479 -36.68 30.74 -31.81
CA ARG A 479 -38.01 30.32 -31.33
C ARG A 479 -39.03 30.17 -32.46
N SER A 480 -38.69 30.58 -33.68
CA SER A 480 -39.57 30.41 -34.83
C SER A 480 -39.77 28.92 -35.15
N ARG A 481 -40.91 28.56 -35.74
CA ARG A 481 -41.11 27.19 -36.26
C ARG A 481 -40.45 26.97 -37.62
N GLU A 482 -39.90 28.01 -38.23
CA GLU A 482 -39.34 28.01 -39.58
C GLU A 482 -37.87 27.56 -39.58
N ARG A 483 -37.59 26.39 -40.17
CA ARG A 483 -36.23 25.81 -40.30
C ARG A 483 -35.19 26.80 -40.84
N ARG A 484 -35.53 27.57 -41.89
CA ARG A 484 -34.60 28.51 -42.53
C ARG A 484 -34.17 29.65 -41.61
N ARG A 485 -35.02 30.10 -40.68
CA ARG A 485 -34.66 31.17 -39.73
C ARG A 485 -33.74 30.65 -38.63
N ILE A 486 -34.06 29.47 -38.11
CA ILE A 486 -33.21 28.78 -37.13
C ILE A 486 -31.81 28.53 -37.71
N GLN A 487 -31.72 27.97 -38.92
CA GLN A 487 -30.44 27.71 -39.57
C GLN A 487 -29.63 28.98 -39.81
N ARG A 488 -30.27 30.12 -40.13
CA ARG A 488 -29.56 31.39 -40.27
C ARG A 488 -28.83 31.79 -38.99
N VAL A 489 -29.42 31.54 -37.82
CA VAL A 489 -28.78 31.84 -36.52
C VAL A 489 -27.71 30.79 -36.19
N LEU A 490 -27.99 29.49 -36.36
CA LEU A 490 -27.04 28.41 -36.02
C LEU A 490 -25.80 28.34 -36.93
N CYS A 491 -25.92 28.83 -38.17
CA CYS A 491 -24.83 28.92 -39.13
C CYS A 491 -24.14 30.29 -39.13
N ALA A 492 -24.66 31.28 -38.40
CA ALA A 492 -23.98 32.56 -38.24
C ALA A 492 -22.67 32.37 -37.44
N ALA A 493 -21.68 33.24 -37.68
CA ALA A 493 -20.39 33.20 -37.00
C ALA A 493 -20.46 33.68 -35.53
N ASP A 494 -21.60 34.19 -35.08
CA ASP A 494 -21.78 34.78 -33.75
C ASP A 494 -22.22 33.70 -32.74
N ASP A 495 -21.24 33.04 -32.15
CA ASP A 495 -21.41 32.03 -31.11
C ASP A 495 -21.60 32.73 -29.73
N ASP A 496 -22.75 33.38 -29.50
CA ASP A 496 -23.09 34.03 -28.23
C ASP A 496 -23.60 33.00 -27.19
N PRO A 497 -22.92 32.81 -26.04
CA PRO A 497 -23.35 31.90 -24.97
C PRO A 497 -24.76 32.17 -24.41
N ARG A 498 -25.27 33.41 -24.52
CA ARG A 498 -26.61 33.80 -24.04
C ARG A 498 -27.73 33.15 -24.84
N LEU A 499 -27.44 32.67 -26.06
CA LEU A 499 -28.42 31.99 -26.92
C LEU A 499 -28.58 30.50 -26.57
N ALA A 500 -27.69 29.91 -25.78
CA ALA A 500 -27.70 28.48 -25.47
C ALA A 500 -29.02 27.94 -24.87
N PRO A 501 -29.75 28.65 -23.97
CA PRO A 501 -31.05 28.20 -23.47
C PRO A 501 -32.12 28.09 -24.56
N PHE A 502 -31.99 28.84 -25.65
CA PHE A 502 -32.93 28.83 -26.78
C PHE A 502 -32.55 27.80 -27.84
N VAL A 503 -31.27 27.42 -27.92
CA VAL A 503 -30.79 26.35 -28.80
C VAL A 503 -30.99 24.96 -28.18
N LEU A 504 -30.91 24.83 -26.85
CA LEU A 504 -31.06 23.56 -26.14
C LEU A 504 -32.36 22.79 -26.49
N PRO A 505 -33.56 23.40 -26.50
CA PRO A 505 -34.78 22.73 -26.92
C PRO A 505 -34.77 22.23 -28.37
N LEU A 506 -33.94 22.84 -29.25
CA LEU A 506 -33.81 22.43 -30.64
C LEU A 506 -33.12 21.06 -30.80
N LEU A 507 -32.45 20.56 -29.76
CA LEU A 507 -31.95 19.17 -29.74
C LEU A 507 -33.07 18.14 -29.88
N GLY A 508 -34.30 18.48 -29.46
CA GLY A 508 -35.49 17.64 -29.65
C GLY A 508 -36.00 17.59 -31.10
N ARG A 509 -35.69 18.61 -31.91
CA ARG A 509 -36.26 18.79 -33.25
C ARG A 509 -35.42 18.12 -34.33
N ALA A 510 -35.95 17.08 -34.97
CA ALA A 510 -35.25 16.32 -36.01
C ALA A 510 -34.79 17.16 -37.23
N ASP A 511 -35.52 18.24 -37.56
CA ASP A 511 -35.27 19.05 -38.77
C ASP A 511 -34.08 20.02 -38.65
N VAL A 512 -33.61 20.31 -37.44
CA VAL A 512 -32.49 21.24 -37.15
C VAL A 512 -31.48 20.70 -36.13
N ARG A 513 -31.57 19.41 -35.80
CA ARG A 513 -30.83 18.77 -34.70
C ARG A 513 -29.33 18.84 -34.90
N SER A 514 -28.85 18.44 -36.08
CA SER A 514 -27.41 18.34 -36.36
C SER A 514 -26.76 19.72 -36.34
N GLU A 515 -27.45 20.73 -36.86
CA GLU A 515 -27.01 22.13 -36.78
C GLU A 515 -26.96 22.62 -35.33
N ALA A 516 -27.95 22.28 -34.51
CA ALA A 516 -27.99 22.66 -33.09
C ALA A 516 -26.88 21.96 -32.27
N VAL A 517 -26.63 20.67 -32.51
CA VAL A 517 -25.53 19.91 -31.89
C VAL A 517 -24.19 20.51 -32.28
N ALA A 518 -23.99 20.83 -33.56
CA ALA A 518 -22.75 21.43 -34.05
C ALA A 518 -22.49 22.80 -33.42
N TRP A 519 -23.52 23.65 -33.32
CA TRP A 519 -23.44 24.96 -32.66
C TRP A 519 -23.10 24.82 -31.16
N LEU A 520 -23.84 23.99 -30.44
CA LEU A 520 -23.60 23.78 -29.00
C LEU A 520 -22.23 23.17 -28.71
N ARG A 521 -21.72 22.27 -29.57
CA ARG A 521 -20.39 21.68 -29.42
C ARG A 521 -19.27 22.72 -29.52
N ARG A 522 -19.38 23.72 -30.41
CA ARG A 522 -18.41 24.82 -30.50
C ARG A 522 -18.36 25.65 -29.22
N LEU A 523 -19.51 25.85 -28.58
CA LEU A 523 -19.63 26.64 -27.35
C LEU A 523 -19.47 25.85 -26.06
N ALA A 524 -19.47 24.52 -26.10
CA ALA A 524 -19.51 23.64 -24.93
C ALA A 524 -18.52 24.02 -23.80
N PRO A 525 -17.25 24.41 -24.07
CA PRO A 525 -16.32 24.84 -23.02
C PRO A 525 -16.79 26.08 -22.23
N ARG A 526 -17.58 26.96 -22.86
CA ARG A 526 -18.09 28.21 -22.26
C ARG A 526 -19.46 28.05 -21.59
N ILE A 527 -20.25 27.07 -22.03
CA ILE A 527 -21.63 26.85 -21.55
C ILE A 527 -21.80 25.55 -20.75
N THR A 528 -20.71 24.92 -20.30
CA THR A 528 -20.75 23.61 -19.62
C THR A 528 -21.75 23.59 -18.46
N GLY A 529 -21.80 24.65 -17.64
CA GLY A 529 -22.76 24.74 -16.53
C GLY A 529 -24.20 24.64 -17.00
N GLN A 530 -24.60 25.41 -18.02
CA GLN A 530 -25.95 25.40 -18.57
C GLN A 530 -26.33 24.02 -19.16
N LEU A 531 -25.37 23.35 -19.80
CA LEU A 531 -25.57 21.99 -20.31
C LEU A 531 -25.77 20.98 -19.17
N VAL A 532 -24.98 21.07 -18.10
CA VAL A 532 -25.12 20.19 -16.92
C VAL A 532 -26.44 20.45 -16.20
N ASP A 533 -26.85 21.71 -16.05
CA ASP A 533 -28.12 22.09 -15.43
C ASP A 533 -29.29 21.47 -16.22
N ALA A 534 -29.30 21.62 -17.55
CA ALA A 534 -30.34 21.03 -18.40
C ALA A 534 -30.32 19.49 -18.43
N LEU A 535 -29.16 18.85 -18.24
CA LEU A 535 -29.02 17.40 -18.18
C LEU A 535 -29.58 16.80 -16.89
N VAL A 536 -29.41 17.48 -15.76
CA VAL A 536 -29.82 16.97 -14.44
C VAL A 536 -31.24 17.42 -14.07
N ASP A 537 -31.80 18.41 -14.76
CA ASP A 537 -33.16 18.88 -14.55
C ASP A 537 -34.20 17.85 -15.02
N PRO A 538 -35.03 17.27 -14.12
CA PRO A 538 -36.07 16.32 -14.49
C PRO A 538 -37.17 16.94 -15.38
N ALA A 539 -37.30 18.27 -15.43
CA ALA A 539 -38.29 18.96 -16.26
C ALA A 539 -37.88 19.09 -17.74
N THR A 540 -36.61 18.87 -18.07
CA THR A 540 -36.13 18.95 -19.47
C THR A 540 -36.72 17.81 -20.31
N ASP A 541 -37.09 18.09 -21.56
CA ASP A 541 -37.57 17.08 -22.52
C ASP A 541 -36.60 15.88 -22.60
N PRO A 542 -37.05 14.62 -22.42
CA PRO A 542 -36.19 13.43 -22.49
C PRO A 542 -35.36 13.33 -23.77
N ASP A 543 -35.90 13.79 -24.90
CA ASP A 543 -35.22 13.79 -26.18
C ASP A 543 -34.04 14.77 -26.23
N VAL A 544 -34.17 15.88 -25.50
CA VAL A 544 -33.10 16.87 -25.32
C VAL A 544 -32.07 16.31 -24.34
N GLN A 545 -32.51 15.79 -23.19
CA GLN A 545 -31.61 15.27 -22.14
C GLN A 545 -30.67 14.18 -22.65
N ARG A 546 -31.16 13.20 -23.40
CA ARG A 546 -30.32 12.11 -23.94
C ARG A 546 -29.26 12.58 -24.94
N ARG A 547 -29.39 13.78 -25.51
CA ARG A 547 -28.46 14.34 -26.51
C ARG A 547 -27.41 15.27 -25.90
N ILE A 548 -27.69 15.87 -24.73
CA ILE A 548 -26.75 16.75 -24.02
C ILE A 548 -25.39 16.07 -23.73
N PRO A 549 -25.30 14.79 -23.31
CA PRO A 549 -24.01 14.13 -23.05
C PRO A 549 -23.04 14.17 -24.24
N ARG A 550 -23.58 14.06 -25.47
CA ARG A 550 -22.80 14.13 -26.71
C ARG A 550 -22.23 15.52 -26.98
N VAL A 551 -22.88 16.57 -26.49
CA VAL A 551 -22.40 17.96 -26.55
C VAL A 551 -21.35 18.19 -25.47
N LEU A 552 -21.61 17.74 -24.23
CA LEU A 552 -20.69 17.87 -23.09
C LEU A 552 -19.31 17.25 -23.35
N ARG A 553 -19.24 16.22 -24.20
CA ARG A 553 -17.97 15.61 -24.63
C ARG A 553 -16.99 16.61 -25.25
N ALA A 554 -17.48 17.66 -25.90
CA ALA A 554 -16.64 18.71 -26.50
C ALA A 554 -16.09 19.71 -25.47
N ALA A 555 -16.69 19.79 -24.27
CA ALA A 555 -16.20 20.68 -23.21
C ALA A 555 -14.90 20.17 -22.58
N GLY A 556 -14.73 18.85 -22.45
CA GLY A 556 -13.50 18.23 -21.93
C GLY A 556 -13.11 18.68 -20.50
N SER A 557 -14.08 19.10 -19.68
CA SER A 557 -13.83 19.67 -18.35
C SER A 557 -14.30 18.77 -17.21
N GLN A 558 -13.70 18.93 -16.01
CA GLN A 558 -14.12 18.18 -14.81
C GLN A 558 -15.60 18.47 -14.45
N VAL A 559 -16.09 19.69 -14.70
CA VAL A 559 -17.50 20.04 -14.47
C VAL A 559 -18.44 19.21 -15.34
N ALA A 560 -18.08 18.98 -16.61
CA ALA A 560 -18.85 18.11 -17.49
C ALA A 560 -18.84 16.66 -16.99
N VAL A 561 -17.70 16.16 -16.51
CA VAL A 561 -17.58 14.82 -15.91
C VAL A 561 -18.46 14.67 -14.68
N ASP A 562 -18.40 15.62 -13.74
CA ASP A 562 -19.20 15.59 -12.52
C ASP A 562 -20.71 15.62 -12.81
N GLY A 563 -21.12 16.41 -13.82
CA GLY A 563 -22.50 16.46 -14.30
C GLY A 563 -22.98 15.14 -14.90
N LEU A 564 -22.17 14.54 -15.78
CA LEU A 564 -22.47 13.23 -16.39
C LEU A 564 -22.53 12.12 -15.34
N VAL A 565 -21.62 12.12 -14.35
CA VAL A 565 -21.63 11.16 -13.23
C VAL A 565 -22.90 11.28 -12.41
N ARG A 566 -23.38 12.51 -12.16
CA ARG A 566 -24.66 12.74 -11.48
C ARG A 566 -25.84 12.20 -12.30
N ALA A 567 -25.82 12.39 -13.61
CA ALA A 567 -26.85 11.92 -14.53
C ALA A 567 -26.85 10.39 -14.75
N LEU A 568 -25.81 9.66 -14.31
CA LEU A 568 -25.87 8.19 -14.22
C LEU A 568 -26.93 7.68 -13.22
N ALA A 569 -27.47 8.57 -12.38
CA ALA A 569 -28.59 8.26 -11.48
C ALA A 569 -29.97 8.58 -12.07
N ASP A 570 -30.07 8.92 -13.36
CA ASP A 570 -31.36 9.16 -14.04
C ASP A 570 -32.23 7.90 -14.07
N ASP A 571 -33.55 8.05 -14.09
CA ASP A 571 -34.48 6.91 -14.12
C ASP A 571 -34.55 6.26 -15.51
N ARG A 572 -34.23 6.99 -16.58
CA ARG A 572 -34.30 6.53 -17.98
C ARG A 572 -32.97 5.91 -18.43
N PHE A 573 -33.03 4.77 -19.09
CA PHE A 573 -31.84 4.03 -19.52
C PHE A 573 -31.03 4.79 -20.59
N GLU A 574 -31.70 5.47 -21.54
CA GLU A 574 -31.05 6.14 -22.67
C GLU A 574 -30.17 7.30 -22.22
N VAL A 575 -30.60 8.03 -21.19
CA VAL A 575 -29.82 9.13 -20.60
C VAL A 575 -28.58 8.55 -19.91
N ARG A 576 -28.74 7.51 -19.09
CA ARG A 576 -27.62 6.83 -18.42
C ARG A 576 -26.62 6.24 -19.41
N TYR A 577 -27.12 5.60 -20.47
CA TYR A 577 -26.33 5.02 -21.55
C TYR A 577 -25.42 6.06 -22.21
N GLU A 578 -26.01 7.18 -22.66
CA GLU A 578 -25.27 8.27 -23.31
C GLU A 578 -24.31 8.99 -22.35
N CYS A 579 -24.66 9.07 -21.06
CA CYS A 579 -23.75 9.57 -20.03
C CYS A 579 -22.54 8.67 -19.85
N GLY A 580 -22.76 7.35 -19.69
CA GLY A 580 -21.68 6.37 -19.54
C GLY A 580 -20.75 6.34 -20.76
N LEU A 581 -21.32 6.37 -21.97
CA LEU A 581 -20.54 6.43 -23.22
C LEU A 581 -19.73 7.72 -23.33
N SER A 582 -20.33 8.86 -23.03
CA SER A 582 -19.65 10.16 -23.11
C SER A 582 -18.55 10.29 -22.06
N LEU A 583 -18.78 9.80 -20.83
CA LEU A 583 -17.76 9.69 -19.78
C LEU A 583 -16.59 8.82 -20.23
N ALA A 584 -16.85 7.61 -20.72
CA ALA A 584 -15.81 6.68 -21.15
C ALA A 584 -14.94 7.27 -22.27
N ARG A 585 -15.54 8.05 -23.18
CA ARG A 585 -14.79 8.74 -24.25
C ARG A 585 -14.05 9.99 -23.78
N MET A 586 -14.61 10.73 -22.82
CA MET A 586 -13.92 11.89 -22.25
C MET A 586 -12.66 11.45 -21.50
N VAL A 587 -12.78 10.45 -20.63
CA VAL A 587 -11.65 9.89 -19.87
C VAL A 587 -10.63 9.23 -20.80
N GLU A 588 -11.06 8.66 -21.93
CA GLU A 588 -10.14 8.13 -22.94
C GLU A 588 -9.33 9.23 -23.64
N ARG A 589 -9.96 10.35 -23.97
CA ARG A 589 -9.29 11.48 -24.62
C ARG A 589 -8.38 12.21 -23.64
N ASP A 590 -8.80 12.33 -22.40
CA ASP A 590 -8.07 12.99 -21.33
C ASP A 590 -8.10 12.15 -20.03
N PRO A 591 -7.08 11.30 -19.80
CA PRO A 591 -6.96 10.50 -18.59
C PRO A 591 -6.74 11.31 -17.31
N SER A 592 -6.53 12.64 -17.39
CA SER A 592 -6.39 13.49 -16.20
C SER A 592 -7.73 13.81 -15.52
N LEU A 593 -8.85 13.58 -16.21
CA LEU A 593 -10.19 13.76 -15.68
C LEU A 593 -10.51 12.73 -14.59
N ALA A 594 -10.88 13.19 -13.41
CA ALA A 594 -11.12 12.32 -12.26
C ALA A 594 -12.56 11.79 -12.25
N VAL A 595 -12.73 10.48 -12.07
CA VAL A 595 -14.04 9.84 -11.86
C VAL A 595 -14.06 9.18 -10.50
N ALA A 596 -14.97 9.61 -9.62
CA ALA A 596 -15.14 9.00 -8.30
C ALA A 596 -15.71 7.57 -8.43
N SER A 597 -15.15 6.62 -7.69
CA SER A 597 -15.54 5.20 -7.78
C SER A 597 -16.93 4.89 -7.19
N GLU A 598 -17.35 5.63 -6.16
CA GLU A 598 -18.61 5.36 -5.45
C GLU A 598 -19.87 5.56 -6.33
N PRO A 599 -20.04 6.68 -7.07
CA PRO A 599 -21.14 6.84 -8.02
C PRO A 599 -21.14 5.77 -9.13
N ILE A 600 -19.95 5.36 -9.60
CA ILE A 600 -19.81 4.34 -10.64
C ILE A 600 -20.26 2.97 -10.14
N VAL A 601 -19.88 2.58 -8.92
CA VAL A 601 -20.36 1.36 -8.27
C VAL A 601 -21.88 1.38 -8.11
N ALA A 602 -22.45 2.51 -7.70
CA ALA A 602 -23.89 2.67 -7.56
C ALA A 602 -24.62 2.55 -8.91
N ALA A 603 -24.07 3.12 -9.98
CA ALA A 603 -24.60 3.01 -11.33
C ALA A 603 -24.57 1.56 -11.84
N VAL A 604 -23.44 0.85 -11.72
CA VAL A 604 -23.32 -0.57 -12.10
C VAL A 604 -24.35 -1.43 -11.36
N ARG A 605 -24.51 -1.22 -10.06
CA ARG A 605 -25.50 -1.96 -9.26
C ARG A 605 -26.92 -1.68 -9.71
N ARG A 606 -27.24 -0.44 -10.06
CA ARG A 606 -28.57 -0.07 -10.58
C ARG A 606 -28.86 -0.80 -11.88
N GLU A 607 -27.91 -0.81 -12.82
CA GLU A 607 -28.07 -1.52 -14.10
C GLU A 607 -28.27 -3.02 -13.89
N LEU A 608 -27.51 -3.64 -13.00
CA LEU A 608 -27.60 -5.07 -12.71
C LEU A 608 -28.83 -5.47 -11.86
N ALA A 609 -29.53 -4.51 -11.26
CA ALA A 609 -30.74 -4.75 -10.47
C ALA A 609 -32.01 -4.86 -11.34
N VAL A 610 -31.96 -4.43 -12.60
CA VAL A 610 -33.07 -4.55 -13.55
C VAL A 610 -33.26 -6.01 -13.94
N GLU A 611 -34.52 -6.51 -14.01
CA GLU A 611 -34.80 -7.90 -14.38
C GLU A 611 -34.11 -8.30 -15.69
N ARG A 612 -33.51 -9.49 -15.72
CA ARG A 612 -32.76 -10.03 -16.88
C ARG A 612 -33.51 -9.94 -18.20
N ARG A 613 -34.84 -10.10 -18.19
CA ARG A 613 -35.66 -9.95 -19.40
C ARG A 613 -35.66 -8.53 -19.94
N ILE A 614 -35.65 -7.50 -19.10
CA ILE A 614 -35.66 -6.08 -19.52
C ILE A 614 -34.27 -5.68 -20.01
N LEU A 615 -33.21 -6.14 -19.33
CA LEU A 615 -31.82 -5.91 -19.74
C LEU A 615 -31.47 -6.55 -21.11
N GLU A 616 -32.16 -7.64 -21.47
CA GLU A 616 -32.06 -8.34 -22.76
C GLU A 616 -33.09 -7.85 -23.80
N ALA A 617 -34.23 -7.28 -23.38
CA ALA A 617 -35.36 -6.95 -24.24
C ALA A 617 -35.46 -5.51 -24.70
N GLU A 618 -34.57 -4.57 -24.31
CA GLU A 618 -34.61 -3.20 -24.83
C GLU A 618 -34.42 -3.17 -26.36
N PRO A 619 -35.51 -3.04 -27.15
CA PRO A 619 -35.45 -3.15 -28.60
C PRO A 619 -34.97 -1.82 -29.18
N ALA A 620 -34.41 -1.89 -30.38
CA ALA A 620 -33.97 -0.77 -31.17
C ALA A 620 -35.04 0.34 -31.30
N LEU A 621 -34.88 1.41 -30.54
CA LEU A 621 -35.34 2.75 -30.95
C LEU A 621 -34.21 3.39 -31.77
N ASP A 622 -34.57 4.07 -32.86
CA ASP A 622 -33.72 4.78 -33.82
C ASP A 622 -32.74 5.76 -33.15
N LEU A 623 -31.65 5.24 -32.58
CA LEU A 623 -30.60 5.99 -31.88
C LEU A 623 -29.35 6.20 -32.74
N LEU A 624 -29.37 5.75 -33.98
CA LEU A 624 -28.35 6.08 -34.98
C LEU A 624 -28.74 7.42 -35.63
N ASP A 625 -28.60 8.50 -34.86
CA ASP A 625 -28.23 9.77 -35.51
C ASP A 625 -26.82 9.51 -36.09
N ASP A 626 -26.73 9.51 -37.42
CA ASP A 626 -25.63 9.12 -38.31
C ASP A 626 -24.39 10.05 -38.22
N ASP A 627 -23.91 10.29 -36.99
CA ASP A 627 -22.80 11.21 -36.69
C ASP A 627 -21.46 10.49 -36.44
N GLY A 628 -21.32 9.23 -36.87
CA GLY A 628 -20.05 8.47 -36.74
C GLY A 628 -19.66 8.06 -35.31
N ASP A 629 -20.52 8.32 -34.33
CA ASP A 629 -20.28 8.04 -32.91
C ASP A 629 -20.67 6.59 -32.53
N GLY A 630 -20.00 5.60 -33.12
CA GLY A 630 -20.25 4.16 -32.89
C GLY A 630 -20.02 3.65 -31.45
N PRO A 631 -20.50 2.44 -31.10
CA PRO A 631 -20.33 1.85 -29.76
C PRO A 631 -18.86 1.81 -29.28
N LEU A 632 -18.66 1.76 -27.96
CA LEU A 632 -17.31 1.66 -27.37
C LEU A 632 -16.64 0.31 -27.70
N PHE A 633 -17.46 -0.70 -27.94
CA PHE A 633 -17.08 -2.05 -28.35
C PHE A 633 -17.51 -2.29 -29.80
N ASP A 634 -16.84 -3.20 -30.52
CA ASP A 634 -17.00 -3.36 -31.98
C ASP A 634 -18.48 -3.52 -32.41
N PRO A 635 -18.95 -2.87 -33.50
CA PRO A 635 -20.36 -2.92 -33.93
C PRO A 635 -20.91 -4.34 -34.11
N GLY A 636 -20.10 -5.27 -34.63
CA GLY A 636 -20.49 -6.68 -34.80
C GLY A 636 -20.53 -7.53 -33.51
N LEU A 637 -20.35 -6.93 -32.34
CA LEU A 637 -20.61 -7.55 -31.02
C LEU A 637 -22.04 -7.22 -30.52
N ARG A 638 -22.67 -6.15 -31.00
CA ARG A 638 -24.04 -5.75 -30.61
C ARG A 638 -25.11 -6.76 -30.99
N ASP A 639 -24.96 -7.45 -32.13
CA ASP A 639 -25.92 -8.48 -32.55
C ASP A 639 -25.94 -9.71 -31.62
N ARG A 640 -24.95 -9.85 -30.72
CA ARG A 640 -24.78 -11.02 -29.83
C ARG A 640 -24.85 -10.69 -28.34
N ALA A 641 -24.78 -9.42 -27.94
CA ALA A 641 -24.84 -8.98 -26.54
C ALA A 641 -25.88 -7.87 -26.36
N SER A 642 -26.60 -7.88 -25.22
CA SER A 642 -27.60 -6.83 -24.95
C SER A 642 -26.97 -5.46 -24.68
N ARG A 643 -27.66 -4.38 -25.05
CA ARG A 643 -27.20 -3.00 -24.83
C ARG A 643 -26.96 -2.68 -23.34
N GLY A 644 -27.76 -3.27 -22.45
CA GLY A 644 -27.56 -3.14 -21.01
C GLY A 644 -26.23 -3.74 -20.53
N LEU A 645 -25.83 -4.90 -21.08
CA LEU A 645 -24.54 -5.51 -20.75
C LEU A 645 -23.38 -4.67 -21.31
N GLU A 646 -23.50 -4.15 -22.53
CA GLU A 646 -22.53 -3.22 -23.11
C GLU A 646 -22.36 -1.97 -22.23
N HIS A 647 -23.46 -1.43 -21.70
CA HIS A 647 -23.46 -0.28 -20.82
C HIS A 647 -22.74 -0.58 -19.49
N VAL A 648 -23.02 -1.73 -18.87
CA VAL A 648 -22.34 -2.15 -17.64
C VAL A 648 -20.82 -2.24 -17.85
N PHE A 649 -20.37 -2.84 -18.96
CA PHE A 649 -18.94 -2.91 -19.28
C PHE A 649 -18.33 -1.55 -19.62
N THR A 650 -19.11 -0.65 -20.23
CA THR A 650 -18.70 0.75 -20.48
C THR A 650 -18.45 1.49 -19.17
N ILE A 651 -19.34 1.33 -18.19
CA ILE A 651 -19.19 1.93 -16.87
C ILE A 651 -18.03 1.29 -16.09
N LEU A 652 -17.88 -0.04 -16.14
CA LEU A 652 -16.77 -0.76 -15.48
C LEU A 652 -15.40 -0.32 -16.03
N ALA A 653 -15.31 0.04 -17.32
CA ALA A 653 -14.09 0.55 -17.93
C ALA A 653 -13.64 1.92 -17.38
N LEU A 654 -14.46 2.60 -16.58
CA LEU A 654 -14.07 3.81 -15.84
C LEU A 654 -13.27 3.49 -14.56
N MET A 655 -13.29 2.25 -14.08
CA MET A 655 -12.62 1.81 -12.85
C MET A 655 -11.55 0.74 -13.06
N LEU A 656 -11.62 0.01 -14.16
CA LEU A 656 -10.73 -1.09 -14.49
C LEU A 656 -9.98 -0.82 -15.79
N ASP A 657 -8.95 -1.61 -16.06
CA ASP A 657 -8.20 -1.50 -17.31
C ASP A 657 -9.11 -1.79 -18.52
N ARG A 658 -9.29 -0.77 -19.34
CA ARG A 658 -10.21 -0.77 -20.47
C ARG A 658 -9.83 -1.78 -21.54
N GLU A 659 -8.54 -1.94 -21.86
CA GLU A 659 -8.11 -2.91 -22.89
C GLU A 659 -8.40 -4.33 -22.41
N GLN A 660 -8.09 -4.61 -21.15
CA GLN A 660 -8.33 -5.93 -20.57
C GLN A 660 -9.82 -6.25 -20.46
N LEU A 661 -10.65 -5.28 -20.07
CA LEU A 661 -12.11 -5.43 -20.06
C LEU A 661 -12.69 -5.60 -21.46
N ARG A 662 -12.16 -4.91 -22.48
CA ARG A 662 -12.54 -5.10 -23.88
C ARG A 662 -12.25 -6.51 -24.35
N THR A 663 -11.04 -7.02 -24.07
CA THR A 663 -10.67 -8.40 -24.39
C THR A 663 -11.57 -9.40 -23.66
N ALA A 664 -11.83 -9.19 -22.37
CA ALA A 664 -12.74 -10.05 -21.60
C ALA A 664 -14.18 -10.03 -22.15
N PHE A 665 -14.72 -8.85 -22.46
CA PHE A 665 -16.04 -8.69 -23.05
C PHE A 665 -16.14 -9.38 -24.41
N ARG A 666 -15.13 -9.20 -25.28
CA ARG A 666 -15.06 -9.91 -26.57
C ARG A 666 -15.08 -11.42 -26.40
N ALA A 667 -14.29 -11.95 -25.45
CA ALA A 667 -14.22 -13.37 -25.17
C ALA A 667 -15.52 -13.93 -24.54
N LEU A 668 -16.29 -13.11 -23.81
CA LEU A 668 -17.61 -13.50 -23.30
C LEU A 668 -18.67 -13.63 -24.41
N VAL A 669 -18.58 -12.78 -25.45
CA VAL A 669 -19.55 -12.71 -26.55
C VAL A 669 -19.12 -13.58 -27.75
N ALA A 670 -17.83 -13.91 -27.85
CA ALA A 670 -17.33 -14.94 -28.74
C ALA A 670 -17.89 -16.31 -28.28
N GLY A 671 -18.61 -17.02 -29.15
CA GLY A 671 -19.24 -18.31 -28.84
C GLY A 671 -18.27 -19.48 -28.61
N ASP A 672 -17.06 -19.21 -28.11
CA ASP A 672 -16.04 -20.20 -27.74
C ASP A 672 -16.08 -20.41 -26.22
N ASP A 673 -16.51 -21.59 -25.80
CA ASP A 673 -16.66 -21.95 -24.38
C ASP A 673 -15.35 -21.89 -23.60
N ALA A 674 -14.20 -22.14 -24.25
CA ALA A 674 -12.90 -22.08 -23.59
C ALA A 674 -12.50 -20.62 -23.29
N LEU A 675 -12.67 -19.72 -24.26
CA LEU A 675 -12.37 -18.30 -24.09
C LEU A 675 -13.35 -17.62 -23.15
N ARG A 676 -14.62 -18.01 -23.20
CA ARG A 676 -15.64 -17.56 -22.25
C ARG A 676 -15.28 -17.96 -20.83
N GLY A 677 -14.81 -19.20 -20.62
CA GLY A 677 -14.33 -19.67 -19.31
C GLY A 677 -13.16 -18.84 -18.79
N THR A 678 -12.18 -18.53 -19.65
CA THR A 678 -11.02 -17.70 -19.32
C THR A 678 -11.43 -16.25 -19.03
N ALA A 679 -12.39 -15.69 -19.76
CA ALA A 679 -12.90 -14.34 -19.51
C ALA A 679 -13.64 -14.25 -18.17
N LEU A 680 -14.46 -15.26 -17.84
CA LEU A 680 -15.09 -15.36 -16.53
C LEU A 680 -14.06 -15.45 -15.41
N GLU A 681 -13.02 -16.28 -15.55
CA GLU A 681 -11.96 -16.39 -14.55
C GLU A 681 -11.17 -15.08 -14.37
N TYR A 682 -10.99 -14.30 -15.45
CA TYR A 682 -10.39 -12.97 -15.35
C TYR A 682 -11.28 -12.02 -14.55
N LEU A 683 -12.58 -11.98 -14.87
CA LEU A 683 -13.56 -11.15 -14.15
C LEU A 683 -13.73 -11.57 -12.68
N GLU A 684 -13.62 -12.86 -12.36
CA GLU A 684 -13.65 -13.37 -10.98
C GLU A 684 -12.53 -12.78 -10.11
N ASN A 685 -11.36 -12.59 -10.73
CA ASN A 685 -10.17 -12.10 -10.05
C ASN A 685 -10.09 -10.56 -9.97
N VAL A 686 -10.73 -9.86 -10.91
CA VAL A 686 -10.60 -8.40 -11.05
C VAL A 686 -11.80 -7.63 -10.47
N LEU A 687 -13.01 -8.23 -10.46
CA LEU A 687 -14.19 -7.57 -9.91
C LEU A 687 -14.29 -7.68 -8.38
N PRO A 688 -14.69 -6.62 -7.67
CA PRO A 688 -15.09 -6.70 -6.27
C PRO A 688 -16.21 -7.73 -6.04
N GLY A 689 -16.22 -8.39 -4.88
CA GLY A 689 -17.13 -9.50 -4.59
C GLY A 689 -18.62 -9.16 -4.83
N GLU A 690 -19.08 -7.99 -4.38
CA GLU A 690 -20.46 -7.54 -4.56
C GLU A 690 -20.84 -7.31 -6.03
N MET A 691 -19.94 -6.73 -6.83
CA MET A 691 -20.15 -6.53 -8.27
C MET A 691 -20.10 -7.84 -9.05
N ARG A 692 -19.17 -8.72 -8.68
CA ARG A 692 -19.04 -10.04 -9.28
C ARG A 692 -20.32 -10.84 -9.08
N ASP A 693 -20.83 -10.89 -7.85
CA ASP A 693 -22.01 -11.67 -7.51
C ASP A 693 -23.27 -11.14 -8.22
N ALA A 694 -23.35 -9.81 -8.43
CA ALA A 694 -24.41 -9.17 -9.21
C ALA A 694 -24.27 -9.41 -10.74
N LEU A 695 -23.05 -9.44 -11.28
CA LEU A 695 -22.80 -9.62 -12.71
C LEU A 695 -22.90 -11.09 -13.15
N TRP A 696 -22.54 -12.03 -12.26
CA TRP A 696 -22.45 -13.47 -12.57
C TRP A 696 -23.69 -14.06 -13.26
N PRO A 697 -24.92 -13.80 -12.78
CA PRO A 697 -26.15 -14.32 -13.40
C PRO A 697 -26.31 -13.95 -14.89
N TYR A 698 -25.71 -12.84 -15.31
CA TYR A 698 -25.78 -12.31 -16.68
C TYR A 698 -24.68 -12.87 -17.58
N VAL A 699 -23.50 -13.19 -17.03
CA VAL A 699 -22.34 -13.63 -17.83
C VAL A 699 -22.16 -15.16 -17.88
N THR A 700 -22.66 -15.94 -16.91
CA THR A 700 -22.41 -17.40 -16.86
C THR A 700 -23.45 -18.26 -17.58
N GLY A 701 -24.66 -17.77 -17.87
CA GLY A 701 -25.76 -18.65 -18.29
C GLY A 701 -26.02 -19.79 -17.27
N ALA A 702 -26.63 -20.90 -17.72
CA ALA A 702 -26.97 -22.06 -16.88
C ALA A 702 -25.77 -22.98 -16.54
N HIS A 703 -24.56 -22.67 -16.99
CA HIS A 703 -23.38 -23.53 -16.81
C HIS A 703 -22.31 -22.80 -15.99
N ARG A 704 -22.08 -23.28 -14.76
CA ARG A 704 -20.94 -22.86 -13.93
C ARG A 704 -19.64 -23.47 -14.50
N PRO A 705 -18.57 -22.69 -14.72
CA PRO A 705 -17.30 -23.24 -15.16
C PRO A 705 -16.73 -24.18 -14.08
N THR A 706 -16.09 -25.26 -14.55
CA THR A 706 -15.39 -26.22 -13.70
C THR A 706 -14.16 -25.54 -13.09
N ARG A 707 -14.08 -25.46 -11.75
CA ARG A 707 -12.93 -24.90 -11.01
C ARG A 707 -11.62 -25.57 -11.41
N ARG A 708 -10.90 -24.98 -12.37
CA ARG A 708 -9.45 -25.16 -12.51
C ARG A 708 -8.79 -24.21 -11.50
N GLY A 709 -7.73 -24.67 -10.83
CA GLY A 709 -7.17 -24.02 -9.63
C GLY A 709 -6.85 -22.54 -9.80
N ALA A 710 -6.79 -21.79 -8.69
CA ALA A 710 -6.63 -20.33 -8.62
C ALA A 710 -5.41 -19.82 -9.40
N ARG A 711 -5.62 -19.45 -10.68
CA ARG A 711 -4.66 -18.70 -11.49
C ARG A 711 -4.76 -17.22 -11.15
N SER A 712 -3.66 -16.49 -11.28
CA SER A 712 -3.66 -15.04 -11.08
C SER A 712 -4.34 -14.32 -12.26
N ALA A 713 -4.96 -13.16 -12.02
CA ALA A 713 -5.59 -12.35 -13.08
C ALA A 713 -4.66 -12.09 -14.27
N GLN A 714 -3.35 -11.94 -14.02
CA GLN A 714 -2.33 -11.71 -15.04
C GLN A 714 -2.08 -12.93 -15.94
N GLU A 715 -2.10 -14.14 -15.37
CA GLU A 715 -1.95 -15.39 -16.14
C GLU A 715 -3.14 -15.62 -17.06
N VAL A 716 -4.34 -15.37 -16.54
CA VAL A 716 -5.60 -15.50 -17.27
C VAL A 716 -5.69 -14.46 -18.39
N LEU A 717 -5.31 -13.21 -18.10
CA LEU A 717 -5.22 -12.15 -19.11
C LEU A 717 -4.20 -12.47 -20.20
N ALA A 718 -3.02 -12.98 -19.85
CA ALA A 718 -2.00 -13.36 -20.83
C ALA A 718 -2.47 -14.50 -21.74
N GLU A 719 -3.36 -15.38 -21.27
CA GLU A 719 -4.02 -16.40 -22.09
C GLU A 719 -5.08 -15.80 -23.02
N LEU A 720 -5.90 -14.87 -22.51
CA LEU A 720 -6.88 -14.13 -23.33
C LEU A 720 -6.21 -13.34 -24.46
N LEU A 721 -5.15 -12.58 -24.16
CA LEU A 721 -4.42 -11.80 -25.16
C LEU A 721 -3.70 -12.68 -26.19
N ARG A 722 -3.21 -13.86 -25.79
CA ARG A 722 -2.62 -14.84 -26.72
C ARG A 722 -3.66 -15.45 -27.67
N ALA A 723 -4.91 -15.58 -27.21
CA ALA A 723 -6.01 -16.08 -28.02
C ALA A 723 -6.64 -15.02 -28.94
N GLU A 724 -6.41 -13.72 -28.71
CA GLU A 724 -6.90 -12.66 -29.61
C GLU A 724 -6.22 -12.67 -30.99
N GLY A 725 -4.95 -13.09 -31.08
CA GLY A 725 -4.21 -13.18 -32.35
C GLY A 725 -4.91 -14.01 -33.46
N PRO A 726 -5.39 -15.24 -33.17
CA PRO A 726 -6.15 -16.03 -34.16
C PRO A 726 -7.60 -15.53 -34.39
N LEU A 727 -8.23 -14.83 -33.45
CA LEU A 727 -9.59 -14.29 -33.61
C LEU A 727 -9.67 -13.11 -34.59
N SER A 728 -8.67 -12.23 -34.59
CA SER A 728 -8.55 -11.15 -35.59
C SER A 728 -8.28 -11.70 -37.00
N ALA A 729 -7.51 -12.79 -37.12
CA ALA A 729 -7.16 -13.41 -38.40
C ALA A 729 -8.32 -14.21 -39.04
N LEU A 730 -9.18 -14.83 -38.23
CA LEU A 730 -10.37 -15.56 -38.71
C LEU A 730 -11.47 -14.63 -39.24
N ARG A 731 -11.52 -13.37 -38.78
CA ARG A 731 -12.50 -12.37 -39.24
C ARG A 731 -12.10 -11.69 -40.55
N GLY A 732 -10.82 -11.33 -40.70
CA GLY A 732 -10.30 -10.78 -41.96
C GLY A 732 -10.47 -11.73 -43.15
N ARG A 733 -10.50 -13.05 -42.92
CA ARG A 733 -10.80 -14.05 -43.96
C ARG A 733 -12.28 -14.23 -44.27
N ARG A 734 -13.20 -13.90 -43.35
CA ARG A 734 -14.65 -14.02 -43.57
C ARG A 734 -15.26 -12.78 -44.21
N GLU A 735 -14.74 -11.59 -43.88
CA GLU A 735 -15.14 -10.32 -44.53
C GLU A 735 -14.54 -10.18 -45.93
N SER A 736 -13.52 -10.96 -46.31
CA SER A 736 -13.07 -11.05 -47.71
C SER A 736 -13.81 -12.12 -48.52
N LEU A 737 -14.74 -12.86 -47.91
CA LEU A 737 -15.51 -13.96 -48.53
C LEU A 737 -17.03 -13.72 -48.49
N ALA A 738 -17.47 -12.58 -47.97
CA ALA A 738 -18.83 -12.03 -48.09
C ALA A 738 -18.72 -10.72 -48.86
#